data_AF-A0A928CLP6-F1
#
_entry.id   AF-A0A928CLP6-F1
#
_cell.length_a   1.000
_cell.length_b   1.000
_cell.length_c   1.000
_cell.angle_alpha   90.00
_cell.angle_beta   90.00
_cell.angle_gamma   90.00
#
_symmetry.space_group_name_H-M   'P 1'
#
loop_
_entity.id
_entity.type
_entity.pdbx_description
1 polymer ?
#
loop_
_entity_poly.entity_id
_entity_poly.type
_entity_poly.pdbx_seq_one_letter_code
_entity_poly.pdbx_strand_id
1 'polypeptide(L)'
;MLKKSFCIVMAVFGIIAGTAAAQPLKINVSQDAMSANGMIRYQVPADAPEKIQVKARYHLGDNQWKNPAVNAYRSESVMQRIVATNVIAEEQKASAVTELFAAGRVRTMVWKTFPDLPYGKKVAGVIELTVLNPADNQVIARGSAPFNFDFSKVVVLNKFANNPEIHPDIVLTEKPAKGGGWYETANGLDCVETGDPLEPLAWRPQLSGKYAIYMHLPITGYSLTCLRLSRDGFAQRFDSVDGYEQFWKVADLTNQHIIIQDFYAFLSRVGDHARARLSYIKCVPVTDAAYKEYMDKFYPAQRDKFIAAFFEPYSWSFNELVRDNNKFAEPMAAYAEARVDLVDSQCGRNGMKPLFPNTFSEPLLGGTRGDAHVTKEGKVVPGTYSLGTGRMGRLVDSLYSSVKYAKNEGLLCSINFGAGPSYTGHPLGGDFAQKHPELAVPGWKDFLHYKHPEVIAHYMKHFKAALDAGAKCVTVNFKTYPHGVTDHTQSRAVLRELRKLADNYTVNGEKVKIMVLFPIPGSKGVTFDNNYRPADWIREGLVDILVAAALTDTDIYYFDPTPYVKMVKNTKVKLLVEFSGSACSPIFPYEPLKLADRFYDAGVDGLYIYQADARIVGSMSGKGAEERRWVSLLGNSQNVKDAIRELEAKQNEYSVDVVTNFTYLFQSYRAQMQVDGLDVKKMNLKLIDKDGNVKVESNRTAWPWTLGEGGHSNHYPVGGPFTIKIEAEDGNGNKLVKEFAIPRINRSVSF
;
A
#
# COMPACT_ATOMS: atom_id res chain seq x y z
N MET A 1 -44.93 -11.67 85.55
CA MET A 1 -45.95 -11.24 84.56
C MET A 1 -45.67 -9.76 84.24
N LEU A 2 -44.78 -9.36 83.34
CA LEU A 2 -44.65 -9.62 81.90
C LEU A 2 -45.94 -9.32 81.10
N LYS A 3 -46.10 -8.06 80.68
CA LYS A 3 -46.84 -7.71 79.46
C LYS A 3 -45.96 -6.81 78.58
N LYS A 4 -45.86 -7.26 77.33
CA LYS A 4 -45.02 -6.79 76.23
C LYS A 4 -45.59 -5.52 75.59
N SER A 5 -44.72 -4.60 75.22
CA SER A 5 -44.89 -3.74 74.05
C SER A 5 -43.60 -3.77 73.25
N PHE A 6 -43.67 -4.37 72.07
CA PHE A 6 -42.60 -4.42 71.06
C PHE A 6 -42.50 -3.06 70.39
N CYS A 7 -41.36 -2.37 70.50
CA CYS A 7 -40.96 -1.31 69.58
C CYS A 7 -39.87 -1.88 68.67
N ILE A 8 -40.19 -2.03 67.38
CA ILE A 8 -39.22 -2.35 66.33
C ILE A 8 -38.49 -1.04 66.01
N VAL A 9 -37.23 -0.94 66.42
CA VAL A 9 -36.30 0.07 65.89
C VAL A 9 -35.71 -0.50 64.59
N MET A 10 -36.21 -0.04 63.44
CA MET A 10 -35.51 -0.22 62.17
C MET A 10 -34.24 0.64 62.20
N ALA A 11 -33.08 0.01 62.37
CA ALA A 11 -31.81 0.63 62.04
C ALA A 11 -31.67 0.67 60.50
N VAL A 12 -31.95 1.82 59.89
CA VAL A 12 -31.58 2.10 58.50
C VAL A 12 -30.05 2.29 58.48
N PHE A 13 -29.32 1.22 58.19
CA PHE A 13 -27.94 1.34 57.72
C PHE A 13 -27.99 1.90 56.29
N GLY A 14 -27.86 3.21 56.16
CA GLY A 14 -27.54 3.84 54.88
C GLY A 14 -26.18 3.33 54.43
N ILE A 15 -26.17 2.42 53.44
CA ILE A 15 -24.97 2.16 52.64
C ILE A 15 -24.73 3.44 51.84
N ILE A 16 -23.88 4.31 52.37
CA ILE A 16 -23.25 5.36 51.56
C ILE A 16 -22.36 4.58 50.58
N ALA A 17 -22.85 4.37 49.36
CA ALA A 17 -22.03 3.92 48.26
C ALA A 17 -20.98 5.01 48.03
N GLY A 18 -19.80 4.83 48.64
CA GLY A 18 -18.66 5.70 48.44
C GLY A 18 -18.33 5.70 46.95
N THR A 19 -18.51 6.83 46.29
CA THR A 19 -17.91 7.09 44.99
C THR A 19 -16.41 6.99 45.20
N ALA A 20 -15.82 5.85 44.78
CA ALA A 20 -14.38 5.67 44.84
C ALA A 20 -13.73 6.85 44.13
N ALA A 21 -12.86 7.58 44.83
CA ALA A 21 -12.20 8.74 44.27
C ALA A 21 -11.37 8.29 43.05
N ALA A 22 -11.53 8.97 41.92
CA ALA A 22 -10.80 8.66 40.69
C ALA A 22 -9.28 8.68 40.97
N GLN A 23 -8.57 7.66 40.50
CA GLN A 23 -7.12 7.58 40.68
C GLN A 23 -6.43 8.74 39.92
N PRO A 24 -5.33 9.31 40.45
CA PRO A 24 -4.58 10.33 39.73
C PRO A 24 -3.90 9.73 38.48
N LEU A 25 -4.14 10.33 37.32
CA LEU A 25 -3.55 9.91 36.05
C LEU A 25 -2.24 10.67 35.78
N LYS A 26 -1.15 9.95 35.52
CA LYS A 26 0.11 10.55 35.07
C LYS A 26 0.03 10.83 33.57
N ILE A 27 0.27 12.07 33.18
CA ILE A 27 0.18 12.54 31.80
C ILE A 27 1.45 13.31 31.45
N ASN A 28 2.01 13.03 30.28
CA ASN A 28 3.08 13.80 29.66
C ASN A 28 2.64 14.24 28.27
N VAL A 29 2.81 15.53 27.98
CA VAL A 29 2.41 16.12 26.70
C VAL A 29 3.64 16.69 26.04
N SER A 30 3.85 16.33 24.78
CA SER A 30 4.96 16.84 23.97
C SER A 30 4.46 17.19 22.57
N GLN A 31 5.24 18.00 21.86
CA GLN A 31 4.99 18.29 20.45
C GLN A 31 5.88 17.36 19.61
N ASP A 32 5.30 16.67 18.64
CA ASP A 32 6.08 15.91 17.68
C ASP A 32 6.84 16.87 16.74
N ALA A 33 8.16 16.69 16.63
CA ALA A 33 9.02 17.61 15.90
C ALA A 33 8.79 17.58 14.38
N MET A 34 8.26 16.48 13.84
CA MET A 34 8.05 16.30 12.41
C MET A 34 6.67 16.79 11.95
N SER A 35 5.62 16.48 12.70
CA SER A 35 4.23 16.80 12.36
C SER A 35 3.70 18.05 13.06
N ALA A 36 4.37 18.54 14.11
CA ALA A 36 3.86 19.55 15.03
C ALA A 36 2.54 19.17 15.73
N ASN A 37 2.13 17.90 15.67
CA ASN A 37 0.97 17.37 16.39
C ASN A 37 1.33 17.14 17.87
N GLY A 38 0.32 17.13 18.74
CA GLY A 38 0.51 16.85 20.16
C GLY A 38 0.60 15.34 20.42
N MET A 39 1.59 14.91 21.18
CA MET A 39 1.76 13.54 21.64
C MET A 39 1.44 13.48 23.13
N ILE A 40 0.32 12.85 23.47
CA ILE A 40 -0.19 12.78 24.84
C ILE A 40 0.04 11.37 25.37
N ARG A 41 1.07 11.20 26.18
CA ARG A 41 1.43 9.93 26.83
C ARG A 41 0.78 9.84 28.20
N TYR A 42 0.13 8.73 28.52
CA TYR A 42 -0.54 8.53 29.80
C TYR A 42 -0.38 7.10 30.32
N GLN A 43 -0.30 6.97 31.64
CA GLN A 43 -0.21 5.68 32.33
C GLN A 43 -1.61 5.18 32.70
N VAL A 44 -2.05 4.08 32.09
CA VAL A 44 -3.33 3.45 32.44
C VAL A 44 -3.20 2.74 33.80
N PRO A 45 -4.20 2.84 34.70
CA PRO A 45 -4.25 2.09 35.96
C PRO A 45 -4.09 0.57 35.77
N ALA A 46 -3.42 -0.10 36.71
CA ALA A 46 -3.17 -1.54 36.64
C ALA A 46 -4.44 -2.40 36.82
N ASP A 47 -5.47 -1.84 37.46
CA ASP A 47 -6.78 -2.44 37.71
C ASP A 47 -7.84 -2.01 36.68
N ALA A 48 -7.45 -1.30 35.62
CA ALA A 48 -8.37 -0.93 34.56
C ALA A 48 -8.97 -2.18 33.88
N PRO A 49 -10.26 -2.15 33.49
CA PRO A 49 -10.87 -3.25 32.75
C PRO A 49 -10.21 -3.42 31.37
N GLU A 50 -10.48 -4.55 30.73
CA GLU A 50 -9.91 -4.87 29.41
C GLU A 50 -10.18 -3.79 28.35
N LYS A 51 -11.32 -3.10 28.45
CA LYS A 51 -11.71 -2.02 27.55
C LYS A 51 -11.94 -0.75 28.36
N ILE A 52 -11.26 0.33 27.98
CA ILE A 52 -11.46 1.67 28.55
C ILE A 52 -11.71 2.70 27.46
N GLN A 53 -12.36 3.81 27.83
CA GLN A 53 -12.46 5.00 27.00
C GLN A 53 -11.65 6.12 27.63
N VAL A 54 -10.78 6.78 26.86
CA VAL A 54 -9.99 7.91 27.32
C VAL A 54 -10.45 9.18 26.60
N LYS A 55 -11.02 10.12 27.35
CA LYS A 55 -11.50 11.41 26.83
C LYS A 55 -10.48 12.51 27.11
N ALA A 56 -10.33 13.42 26.17
CA ALA A 56 -9.45 14.59 26.30
C ALA A 56 -10.25 15.89 26.25
N ARG A 57 -9.79 16.90 26.98
CA ARG A 57 -10.23 18.30 26.86
C ARG A 57 -9.09 19.25 27.21
N TYR A 58 -9.07 20.45 26.66
CA TYR A 58 -8.00 21.43 26.90
C TYR A 58 -8.53 22.85 27.11
N HIS A 59 -7.75 23.73 27.72
CA HIS A 59 -8.02 25.18 27.72
C HIS A 59 -6.71 25.97 27.59
N LEU A 60 -6.80 27.23 27.16
CA LEU A 60 -5.65 28.10 26.88
C LEU A 60 -5.44 29.16 27.98
N GLY A 61 -5.76 28.81 29.22
CA GLY A 61 -5.72 29.72 30.38
C GLY A 61 -6.97 30.56 30.60
N ASP A 62 -7.95 30.51 29.69
CA ASP A 62 -9.27 31.17 29.77
C ASP A 62 -10.31 30.38 30.57
N ASN A 63 -9.92 29.21 31.12
CA ASN A 63 -10.78 28.21 31.75
C ASN A 63 -11.95 27.71 30.88
N GLN A 64 -11.95 28.01 29.57
CA GLN A 64 -12.93 27.48 28.64
C GLN A 64 -12.44 26.15 28.07
N TRP A 65 -12.96 25.06 28.62
CA TRP A 65 -12.62 23.71 28.16
C TRP A 65 -13.17 23.45 26.76
N LYS A 66 -12.27 23.07 25.86
CA LYS A 66 -12.53 22.69 24.47
C LYS A 66 -12.17 21.22 24.25
N ASN A 67 -12.75 20.67 23.21
CA ASN A 67 -12.59 19.28 22.79
C ASN A 67 -11.49 19.22 21.70
N PRO A 68 -10.35 18.56 21.95
CA PRO A 68 -9.27 18.41 20.97
C PRO A 68 -9.59 17.30 19.95
N ALA A 69 -9.19 17.49 18.69
CA ALA A 69 -9.23 16.47 17.66
C ALA A 69 -8.15 15.40 17.92
N VAL A 70 -8.51 14.38 18.71
CA VAL A 70 -7.60 13.30 19.11
C VAL A 70 -7.92 11.98 18.44
N ASN A 71 -6.90 11.16 18.21
CA ASN A 71 -7.04 9.78 17.75
C ASN A 71 -6.01 8.87 18.44
N ALA A 72 -6.29 7.57 18.44
CA ALA A 72 -5.38 6.59 19.01
C ALA A 72 -4.06 6.55 18.23
N TYR A 73 -2.94 6.36 18.92
CA TYR A 73 -1.62 6.23 18.28
C TYR A 73 -1.46 4.81 17.74
N ARG A 74 -1.24 4.70 16.43
CA ARG A 74 -1.19 3.43 15.70
C ARG A 74 0.02 3.39 14.80
N SER A 75 0.53 2.20 14.52
CA SER A 75 1.57 1.98 13.52
C SER A 75 1.11 2.39 12.12
N GLU A 76 2.06 2.75 11.24
CA GLU A 76 1.76 3.09 9.85
C GLU A 76 1.01 1.95 9.13
N SER A 77 1.30 0.68 9.47
CA SER A 77 0.62 -0.47 8.89
C SER A 77 -0.86 -0.53 9.23
N VAL A 78 -1.24 -0.24 10.47
CA VAL A 78 -2.65 -0.16 10.84
C VAL A 78 -3.31 1.06 10.20
N MET A 79 -2.61 2.20 10.16
CA MET A 79 -3.12 3.41 9.51
C MET A 79 -3.45 3.15 8.04
N GLN A 80 -2.63 2.39 7.30
CA GLN A 80 -2.93 2.01 5.92
C GLN A 80 -4.28 1.28 5.74
N ARG A 81 -4.82 0.64 6.78
CA ARG A 81 -6.11 -0.06 6.71
C ARG A 81 -7.27 0.76 7.27
N ILE A 82 -7.06 1.48 8.36
CA ILE A 82 -8.12 2.21 9.05
C ILE A 82 -8.50 3.51 8.33
N VAL A 83 -7.60 4.12 7.55
CA VAL A 83 -7.90 5.33 6.75
C VAL A 83 -9.05 5.14 5.75
N ALA A 84 -9.36 3.90 5.35
CA ALA A 84 -10.54 3.61 4.52
C ALA A 84 -11.87 3.55 5.33
N THR A 85 -11.85 3.92 6.61
CA THR A 85 -12.98 3.88 7.54
C THR A 85 -13.16 5.23 8.24
N ASN A 86 -14.27 5.41 8.96
CA ASN A 86 -14.57 6.66 9.66
C ASN A 86 -14.00 6.72 11.09
N VAL A 87 -13.24 5.70 11.53
CA VAL A 87 -12.81 5.56 12.93
C VAL A 87 -12.03 6.79 13.42
N ILE A 88 -11.08 7.30 12.62
CA ILE A 88 -10.26 8.46 13.00
C ILE A 88 -11.14 9.70 13.18
N ALA A 89 -12.06 9.94 12.23
CA ALA A 89 -12.97 11.07 12.29
C ALA A 89 -13.94 10.99 13.48
N GLU A 90 -14.42 9.78 13.81
CA GLU A 90 -15.26 9.53 14.97
C GLU A 90 -14.51 9.76 16.29
N GLU A 91 -13.26 9.28 16.41
CA GLU A 91 -12.40 9.54 17.56
C GLU A 91 -12.16 11.04 17.78
N GLN A 92 -11.83 11.75 16.69
CA GLN A 92 -11.57 13.20 16.73
C GLN A 92 -12.82 13.98 17.11
N LYS A 93 -13.99 13.64 16.54
CA LYS A 93 -15.27 14.26 16.87
C LYS A 93 -15.68 14.01 18.32
N ALA A 94 -15.40 12.82 18.84
CA ALA A 94 -15.71 12.46 20.22
C ALA A 94 -14.68 12.99 21.24
N SER A 95 -13.53 13.48 20.76
CA SER A 95 -12.33 13.77 21.56
C SER A 95 -11.98 12.61 22.49
N ALA A 96 -12.09 11.39 21.97
CA ALA A 96 -11.98 10.19 22.77
C ALA A 96 -11.41 9.02 21.96
N VAL A 97 -10.61 8.19 22.62
CA VAL A 97 -10.09 6.95 22.05
C VAL A 97 -10.54 5.77 22.90
N THR A 98 -10.69 4.61 22.26
CA THR A 98 -10.93 3.35 22.96
C THR A 98 -9.63 2.57 23.03
N GLU A 99 -9.25 2.16 24.24
CA GLU A 99 -8.06 1.34 24.46
C GLU A 99 -8.49 -0.07 24.88
N LEU A 100 -7.80 -1.07 24.33
CA LEU A 100 -7.97 -2.49 24.66
C LEU A 100 -6.70 -3.01 25.35
N PHE A 101 -6.88 -3.89 26.35
CA PHE A 101 -5.81 -4.53 27.11
C PHE A 101 -4.73 -3.54 27.59
N ALA A 102 -5.17 -2.38 28.05
CA ALA A 102 -4.29 -1.26 28.36
C ALA A 102 -3.87 -1.20 29.84
N ALA A 103 -4.46 -2.03 30.69
CA ALA A 103 -4.23 -2.04 32.13
C ALA A 103 -2.73 -2.09 32.46
N GLY A 104 -2.27 -1.13 33.27
CA GLY A 104 -0.88 -1.01 33.70
C GLY A 104 0.11 -0.56 32.60
N ARG A 105 -0.35 -0.26 31.38
CA ARG A 105 0.51 0.13 30.27
C ARG A 105 0.55 1.64 30.07
N VAL A 106 1.65 2.12 29.49
CA VAL A 106 1.72 3.46 28.92
C VAL A 106 1.05 3.44 27.55
N ARG A 107 0.24 4.45 27.27
CA ARG A 107 -0.44 4.64 25.98
C ARG A 107 -0.21 6.05 25.47
N THR A 108 -0.38 6.20 24.16
CA THR A 108 -0.20 7.46 23.48
C THR A 108 -1.45 7.81 22.68
N MET A 109 -1.90 9.04 22.81
CA MET A 109 -2.94 9.65 21.99
C MET A 109 -2.31 10.77 21.15
N VAL A 110 -2.70 10.86 19.89
CA VAL A 110 -2.25 11.92 18.98
C VAL A 110 -3.31 13.00 18.95
N TRP A 111 -2.90 14.25 19.16
CA TRP A 111 -3.73 15.44 18.99
C TRP A 111 -3.35 16.13 17.68
N LYS A 112 -4.27 16.09 16.71
CA LYS A 112 -4.18 16.90 15.49
C LYS A 112 -4.40 18.37 15.86
N THR A 113 -3.31 19.14 15.89
CA THR A 113 -3.31 20.50 16.47
C THR A 113 -3.85 21.57 15.53
N PHE A 114 -3.91 21.32 14.21
CA PHE A 114 -4.58 22.19 13.25
C PHE A 114 -5.96 21.63 12.86
N PRO A 115 -7.04 22.43 12.88
CA PRO A 115 -7.09 23.86 13.17
C PRO A 115 -7.35 24.22 14.65
N ASP A 116 -7.32 23.26 15.57
CA ASP A 116 -7.67 23.46 16.99
C ASP A 116 -6.88 24.58 17.68
N LEU A 117 -5.59 24.70 17.37
CA LEU A 117 -4.68 25.66 17.95
C LEU A 117 -4.27 26.73 16.94
N PRO A 118 -3.95 27.95 17.40
CA PRO A 118 -3.50 29.00 16.51
C PRO A 118 -2.03 28.80 16.10
N TYR A 119 -1.77 28.82 14.79
CA TYR A 119 -0.44 28.66 14.18
C TYR A 119 0.27 30.01 14.00
N GLY A 120 1.59 29.99 13.79
CA GLY A 120 2.43 31.19 13.66
C GLY A 120 2.85 31.81 15.00
N LYS A 121 2.55 31.16 16.13
CA LYS A 121 2.96 31.62 17.47
C LYS A 121 3.16 30.46 18.45
N LYS A 122 3.73 30.76 19.61
CA LYS A 122 3.76 29.84 20.75
C LYS A 122 2.39 29.77 21.41
N VAL A 123 2.01 28.57 21.85
CA VAL A 123 0.72 28.29 22.48
C VAL A 123 0.95 27.45 23.72
N ALA A 124 0.46 27.92 24.86
CA ALA A 124 0.51 27.20 26.11
C ALA A 124 -0.91 27.03 26.68
N GLY A 125 -1.10 25.95 27.43
CA GLY A 125 -2.38 25.61 28.03
C GLY A 125 -2.28 24.40 28.92
N VAL A 126 -3.45 23.87 29.29
CA VAL A 126 -3.56 22.63 30.07
C VAL A 126 -4.48 21.68 29.33
N ILE A 127 -4.08 20.42 29.24
CA ILE A 127 -4.91 19.33 28.78
C ILE A 127 -5.28 18.44 29.96
N GLU A 128 -6.50 17.94 29.96
CA GLU A 128 -7.01 16.99 30.94
C GLU A 128 -7.46 15.73 30.23
N LEU A 129 -7.11 14.58 30.82
CA LEU A 129 -7.61 13.28 30.41
C LEU A 129 -8.49 12.67 31.49
N THR A 130 -9.56 12.01 31.05
CA THR A 130 -10.43 11.21 31.91
C THR A 130 -10.52 9.79 31.34
N VAL A 131 -10.16 8.81 32.16
CA VAL A 131 -10.27 7.37 31.85
C VAL A 131 -11.58 6.85 32.41
N LEU A 132 -12.40 6.26 31.55
CA LEU A 132 -13.74 5.78 31.84
C LEU A 132 -13.85 4.28 31.59
N ASN A 133 -14.63 3.59 32.42
CA ASN A 133 -15.17 2.30 32.08
C ASN A 133 -16.36 2.51 31.10
N PRO A 134 -16.30 2.00 29.86
CA PRO A 134 -17.37 2.23 28.88
C PRO A 134 -18.67 1.48 29.20
N ALA A 135 -18.66 0.48 30.10
CA ALA A 135 -19.86 -0.29 30.45
C ALA A 135 -20.85 0.52 31.30
N ASP A 136 -20.35 1.37 32.18
CA ASP A 136 -21.13 2.12 33.18
C ASP A 136 -20.76 3.63 33.23
N ASN A 137 -19.81 4.08 32.41
CA ASN A 137 -19.22 5.42 32.41
C ASN A 137 -18.56 5.83 33.74
N GLN A 138 -18.19 4.88 34.60
CA GLN A 138 -17.48 5.18 35.83
C GLN A 138 -16.10 5.78 35.53
N VAL A 139 -15.75 6.86 36.22
CA VAL A 139 -14.40 7.44 36.16
C VAL A 139 -13.43 6.57 36.92
N ILE A 140 -12.48 5.97 36.21
CA ILE A 140 -11.41 5.14 36.78
C ILE A 140 -10.26 6.04 37.24
N ALA A 141 -9.83 6.95 36.35
CA ALA A 141 -8.70 7.83 36.61
C ALA A 141 -8.87 9.18 35.89
N ARG A 142 -8.23 10.21 36.43
CA ARG A 142 -8.25 11.56 35.86
C ARG A 142 -6.95 12.30 36.18
N GLY A 143 -6.50 13.13 35.25
CA GLY A 143 -5.31 13.95 35.45
C GLY A 143 -5.25 15.09 34.45
N SER A 144 -4.40 16.07 34.73
CA SER A 144 -4.10 17.15 33.81
C SER A 144 -2.59 17.38 33.69
N ALA A 145 -2.17 17.93 32.57
CA ALA A 145 -0.78 18.30 32.31
C ALA A 145 -0.72 19.61 31.52
N PRO A 146 0.25 20.50 31.83
CA PRO A 146 0.51 21.65 31.00
C PRO A 146 1.10 21.22 29.64
N PHE A 147 0.87 22.02 28.62
CA PHE A 147 1.58 21.92 27.35
C PHE A 147 2.07 23.31 26.92
N ASN A 148 3.17 23.30 26.16
CA ASN A 148 3.74 24.50 25.55
C ASN A 148 4.29 24.11 24.18
N PHE A 149 3.57 24.47 23.13
CA PHE A 149 3.88 24.15 21.75
C PHE A 149 4.37 25.38 21.00
N ASP A 150 5.30 25.18 20.09
CA ASP A 150 5.84 26.25 19.26
C ASP A 150 5.42 26.05 17.80
N PHE A 151 4.48 26.88 17.34
CA PHE A 151 4.04 26.91 15.94
C PHE A 151 4.60 28.12 15.19
N SER A 152 5.54 28.87 15.77
CA SER A 152 6.04 30.14 15.20
C SER A 152 6.65 29.99 13.81
N LYS A 153 7.20 28.82 13.49
CA LYS A 153 7.83 28.52 12.20
C LYS A 153 7.03 27.56 11.32
N VAL A 154 5.85 27.13 11.78
CA VAL A 154 4.99 26.22 11.01
C VAL A 154 4.09 27.04 10.11
N VAL A 155 4.10 26.72 8.81
CA VAL A 155 3.35 27.46 7.79
C VAL A 155 2.23 26.58 7.25
N VAL A 156 1.02 27.13 7.16
CA VAL A 156 -0.17 26.41 6.71
C VAL A 156 -0.86 27.20 5.61
N LEU A 157 -1.08 26.55 4.46
CA LEU A 157 -2.00 27.02 3.43
C LEU A 157 -3.38 26.45 3.73
N ASN A 158 -4.32 27.27 4.17
CA ASN A 158 -5.73 26.90 4.39
C ASN A 158 -6.71 27.94 3.82
N LYS A 159 -6.20 28.91 3.07
CA LYS A 159 -6.98 29.91 2.35
C LYS A 159 -6.44 30.03 0.93
N PHE A 160 -7.32 29.89 -0.05
CA PHE A 160 -6.94 29.77 -1.45
C PHE A 160 -7.41 30.95 -2.31
N ALA A 161 -8.67 31.39 -2.18
CA ALA A 161 -9.15 32.53 -2.95
C ALA A 161 -8.58 33.83 -2.38
N ASN A 162 -8.19 34.74 -3.27
CA ASN A 162 -7.53 36.01 -2.93
C ASN A 162 -6.24 35.82 -2.10
N ASN A 163 -5.57 34.67 -2.23
CA ASN A 163 -4.27 34.44 -1.61
C ASN A 163 -3.16 34.93 -2.55
N PRO A 164 -2.40 35.99 -2.20
CA PRO A 164 -1.37 36.53 -3.08
C PRO A 164 -0.18 35.58 -3.32
N GLU A 165 -0.06 34.51 -2.54
CA GLU A 165 0.96 33.48 -2.71
C GLU A 165 0.56 32.36 -3.67
N ILE A 166 -0.69 32.35 -4.16
CA ILE A 166 -1.19 31.38 -5.13
C ILE A 166 -1.20 32.01 -6.53
N HIS A 167 -0.69 31.26 -7.51
CA HIS A 167 -0.72 31.65 -8.91
C HIS A 167 -1.16 30.50 -9.84
N PRO A 168 -1.89 30.78 -10.93
CA PRO A 168 -2.49 32.08 -11.24
C PRO A 168 -3.66 32.40 -10.29
N ASP A 169 -4.05 33.67 -10.21
CA ASP A 169 -5.17 34.12 -9.38
C ASP A 169 -6.51 33.79 -10.04
N ILE A 170 -6.86 32.51 -10.03
CA ILE A 170 -8.04 31.94 -10.70
C ILE A 170 -8.98 31.22 -9.74
N VAL A 171 -8.66 31.19 -8.44
CA VAL A 171 -9.49 30.52 -7.43
C VAL A 171 -10.66 31.43 -7.06
N LEU A 172 -11.87 30.99 -7.40
CA LEU A 172 -13.09 31.73 -7.12
C LEU A 172 -13.49 31.62 -5.64
N THR A 173 -14.15 32.64 -5.09
CA THR A 173 -14.70 32.59 -3.72
C THR A 173 -15.99 31.77 -3.62
N GLU A 174 -16.60 31.45 -4.75
CA GLU A 174 -17.84 30.70 -4.85
C GLU A 174 -17.78 29.71 -6.01
N LYS A 175 -18.60 28.67 -5.95
CA LYS A 175 -18.68 27.67 -7.00
C LYS A 175 -19.11 28.33 -8.33
N PRO A 176 -18.40 28.10 -9.45
CA PRO A 176 -18.80 28.64 -10.74
C PRO A 176 -20.18 28.11 -11.16
N ALA A 177 -21.06 29.03 -11.60
CA ALA A 177 -22.42 28.68 -12.03
C ALA A 177 -22.46 27.94 -13.40
N LYS A 178 -21.46 28.17 -14.25
CA LYS A 178 -21.24 27.51 -15.55
C LYS A 178 -19.73 27.36 -15.79
N GLY A 179 -19.34 26.30 -16.51
CA GLY A 179 -17.93 25.94 -16.71
C GLY A 179 -17.33 25.22 -15.51
N GLY A 180 -16.05 24.83 -15.62
CA GLY A 180 -15.29 24.26 -14.51
C GLY A 180 -14.11 25.14 -14.12
N GLY A 181 -13.47 24.82 -12.99
CA GLY A 181 -12.47 25.68 -12.37
C GLY A 181 -12.31 25.44 -10.87
N TRP A 182 -11.32 26.12 -10.30
CA TRP A 182 -10.99 26.10 -8.88
C TRP A 182 -11.86 27.07 -8.09
N TYR A 183 -12.35 26.66 -6.92
CA TYR A 183 -13.08 27.54 -6.01
C TYR A 183 -12.85 27.18 -4.55
N GLU A 184 -12.97 28.17 -3.67
CA GLU A 184 -12.85 28.01 -2.24
C GLU A 184 -14.19 27.65 -1.60
N THR A 185 -14.15 26.80 -0.59
CA THR A 185 -15.27 26.38 0.24
C THR A 185 -14.92 26.58 1.72
N ALA A 186 -15.90 26.42 2.62
CA ALA A 186 -15.64 26.41 4.05
C ALA A 186 -14.64 25.33 4.50
N ASN A 187 -14.42 24.30 3.68
CA ASN A 187 -13.55 23.16 3.98
C ASN A 187 -12.24 23.18 3.18
N GLY A 188 -11.93 24.29 2.48
CA GLY A 188 -10.72 24.48 1.66
C GLY A 188 -11.01 24.55 0.16
N LEU A 189 -10.05 24.14 -0.65
CA LEU A 189 -10.11 24.17 -2.11
C LEU A 189 -10.96 23.02 -2.67
N ASP A 190 -11.78 23.31 -3.66
CA ASP A 190 -12.55 22.35 -4.46
C ASP A 190 -12.42 22.70 -5.96
N CYS A 191 -12.77 21.76 -6.83
CA CYS A 191 -12.84 22.01 -8.26
C CYS A 191 -14.11 21.45 -8.90
N VAL A 192 -14.54 22.11 -9.98
CA VAL A 192 -15.56 21.58 -10.89
C VAL A 192 -14.84 21.05 -12.13
N GLU A 193 -15.06 19.77 -12.43
CA GLU A 193 -14.49 19.09 -13.60
C GLU A 193 -14.81 19.84 -14.90
N THR A 194 -13.79 19.99 -15.73
CA THR A 194 -13.90 20.33 -17.14
C THR A 194 -13.54 19.09 -17.97
N GLY A 195 -14.05 18.98 -19.19
CA GLY A 195 -13.62 17.91 -20.11
C GLY A 195 -12.13 17.93 -20.47
N ASP A 196 -11.42 19.02 -20.10
CA ASP A 196 -9.99 19.24 -20.22
C ASP A 196 -9.35 19.44 -18.83
N PRO A 197 -8.03 19.19 -18.66
CA PRO A 197 -7.33 19.48 -17.40
C PRO A 197 -7.40 20.96 -17.02
N LEU A 198 -7.56 21.24 -15.73
CA LEU A 198 -7.50 22.60 -15.19
C LEU A 198 -6.07 23.14 -15.18
N GLU A 199 -5.91 24.46 -15.31
CA GLU A 199 -4.62 25.11 -15.08
C GLU A 199 -4.17 24.84 -13.62
N PRO A 200 -2.96 24.30 -13.40
CA PRO A 200 -2.40 24.07 -12.06
C PRO A 200 -2.27 25.35 -11.23
N LEU A 201 -2.46 25.22 -9.91
CA LEU A 201 -2.13 26.26 -8.96
C LEU A 201 -0.72 26.07 -8.43
N ALA A 202 0.04 27.14 -8.24
CA ALA A 202 1.35 27.17 -7.63
C ALA A 202 1.30 28.01 -6.36
N TRP A 203 1.52 27.37 -5.21
CA TRP A 203 1.71 28.06 -3.93
C TRP A 203 3.19 28.37 -3.71
N ARG A 204 3.48 29.64 -3.42
CA ARG A 204 4.82 30.18 -3.19
C ARG A 204 4.98 30.62 -1.73
N PRO A 205 5.22 29.69 -0.79
CA PRO A 205 5.24 30.02 0.65
C PRO A 205 6.47 30.81 1.10
N GLN A 206 7.37 31.19 0.18
CA GLN A 206 8.64 31.90 0.43
C GLN A 206 9.49 31.25 1.53
N LEU A 207 9.43 29.92 1.64
CA LEU A 207 10.18 29.15 2.63
C LEU A 207 11.63 28.91 2.20
N SER A 208 12.53 28.85 3.18
CA SER A 208 13.91 28.42 2.99
C SER A 208 14.28 27.41 4.06
N GLY A 209 14.94 26.33 3.67
CA GLY A 209 15.33 25.21 4.53
C GLY A 209 14.50 23.94 4.30
N LYS A 210 14.67 22.98 5.21
CA LYS A 210 14.06 21.65 5.14
C LYS A 210 12.73 21.62 5.89
N TYR A 211 11.71 21.02 5.27
CA TYR A 211 10.37 20.92 5.83
C TYR A 211 9.79 19.53 5.61
N ALA A 212 9.05 19.04 6.62
CA ALA A 212 8.11 17.96 6.48
C ALA A 212 6.77 18.54 5.99
N ILE A 213 6.21 17.93 4.96
CA ILE A 213 5.01 18.44 4.27
C ILE A 213 3.86 17.47 4.55
N TYR A 214 2.73 18.02 4.97
CA TYR A 214 1.50 17.29 5.26
C TYR A 214 0.32 17.93 4.54
N MET A 215 -0.72 17.15 4.26
CA MET A 215 -2.00 17.68 3.80
C MET A 215 -3.21 16.95 4.37
N HIS A 216 -4.36 17.58 4.27
CA HIS A 216 -5.64 17.00 4.63
C HIS A 216 -6.63 17.12 3.49
N LEU A 217 -7.24 15.98 3.11
CA LEU A 217 -8.22 15.88 2.05
C LEU A 217 -9.52 15.27 2.63
N PRO A 218 -10.61 16.04 2.75
CA PRO A 218 -11.85 15.57 3.38
C PRO A 218 -12.65 14.63 2.45
N ILE A 219 -13.26 13.58 2.98
CA ILE A 219 -14.13 12.64 2.27
C ILE A 219 -15.49 13.31 2.02
N THR A 220 -15.69 13.80 0.81
CA THR A 220 -16.94 14.43 0.42
C THR A 220 -17.27 14.09 -1.04
N GLY A 221 -17.64 12.81 -1.26
CA GLY A 221 -17.79 12.21 -2.58
C GLY A 221 -16.49 11.56 -3.06
N TYR A 222 -16.27 11.48 -4.38
CA TYR A 222 -15.00 11.05 -4.96
C TYR A 222 -14.02 12.22 -4.97
N SER A 223 -13.07 12.24 -4.02
CA SER A 223 -12.18 13.40 -3.81
C SER A 223 -10.71 12.99 -3.80
N LEU A 224 -9.95 13.39 -4.82
CA LEU A 224 -8.51 13.14 -4.96
C LEU A 224 -7.79 14.43 -5.33
N THR A 225 -6.53 14.62 -4.96
CA THR A 225 -5.76 15.78 -5.47
C THR A 225 -4.37 15.36 -5.89
N CYS A 226 -3.78 16.08 -6.83
CA CYS A 226 -2.42 15.84 -7.28
C CYS A 226 -1.49 16.96 -6.78
N LEU A 227 -0.37 16.59 -6.17
CA LEU A 227 0.62 17.54 -5.67
C LEU A 227 2.03 17.18 -6.15
N ARG A 228 2.82 18.22 -6.45
CA ARG A 228 4.26 18.10 -6.73
C ARG A 228 5.02 19.34 -6.29
N LEU A 229 6.29 19.18 -5.97
CA LEU A 229 7.20 20.32 -5.90
C LEU A 229 7.60 20.72 -7.31
N SER A 230 7.96 21.99 -7.50
CA SER A 230 8.38 22.51 -8.80
C SER A 230 9.60 21.79 -9.40
N ARG A 231 10.40 21.10 -8.58
CA ARG A 231 11.56 20.30 -9.02
C ARG A 231 11.29 18.80 -9.12
N ASP A 232 10.10 18.33 -8.74
CA ASP A 232 9.77 16.92 -8.88
C ASP A 232 9.51 16.56 -10.35
N GLY A 233 9.90 15.33 -10.73
CA GLY A 233 9.67 14.80 -12.08
C GLY A 233 8.25 14.29 -12.33
N PHE A 234 7.38 14.26 -11.31
CA PHE A 234 6.02 13.73 -11.40
C PHE A 234 5.10 14.32 -10.33
N ALA A 235 3.79 14.16 -10.50
CA ALA A 235 2.78 14.48 -9.50
C ALA A 235 2.32 13.25 -8.72
N GLN A 236 2.18 13.42 -7.40
CA GLN A 236 1.63 12.42 -6.50
C GLN A 236 0.13 12.63 -6.33
N ARG A 237 -0.68 11.58 -6.53
CA ARG A 237 -2.10 11.59 -6.19
C ARG A 237 -2.28 11.29 -4.70
N PHE A 238 -3.20 12.00 -4.06
CA PHE A 238 -3.60 11.76 -2.67
C PHE A 238 -5.08 11.44 -2.62
N ASP A 239 -5.43 10.41 -1.85
CA ASP A 239 -6.83 10.02 -1.62
C ASP A 239 -7.42 10.86 -0.48
N SER A 240 -8.74 11.09 -0.51
CA SER A 240 -9.43 11.68 0.64
C SER A 240 -9.49 10.72 1.81
N VAL A 241 -9.20 11.25 3.00
CA VAL A 241 -9.25 10.53 4.27
C VAL A 241 -9.74 11.48 5.35
N ASP A 242 -10.92 11.21 5.90
CA ASP A 242 -11.51 12.07 6.92
C ASP A 242 -10.71 12.03 8.22
N GLY A 243 -10.44 13.21 8.76
CA GLY A 243 -9.73 13.38 10.03
C GLY A 243 -8.22 13.12 9.94
N TYR A 244 -7.73 12.42 8.92
CA TYR A 244 -6.32 12.05 8.81
C TYR A 244 -5.49 13.09 8.06
N GLU A 245 -4.44 13.56 8.72
CA GLU A 245 -3.42 14.38 8.09
C GLU A 245 -2.35 13.47 7.48
N GLN A 246 -2.24 13.50 6.15
CA GLN A 246 -1.35 12.63 5.39
C GLN A 246 0.04 13.23 5.32
N PHE A 247 1.07 12.42 5.59
CA PHE A 247 2.45 12.80 5.38
C PHE A 247 2.83 12.62 3.91
N TRP A 248 3.38 13.66 3.30
CA TRP A 248 3.87 13.55 1.93
C TRP A 248 5.35 13.18 1.90
N LYS A 249 6.23 14.10 2.32
CA LYS A 249 7.68 13.90 2.32
C LYS A 249 8.41 14.97 3.13
N VAL A 250 9.69 14.75 3.37
CA VAL A 250 10.63 15.78 3.83
C VAL A 250 11.43 16.30 2.64
N ALA A 251 11.44 17.62 2.43
CA ALA A 251 12.11 18.24 1.29
C ALA A 251 12.70 19.61 1.64
N ASP A 252 13.65 20.06 0.82
CA ASP A 252 14.11 21.45 0.84
C ASP A 252 13.16 22.34 0.04
N LEU A 253 12.52 23.29 0.70
CA LEU A 253 11.59 24.21 0.05
C LEU A 253 12.24 25.50 -0.46
N THR A 254 13.56 25.63 -0.33
CA THR A 254 14.31 26.80 -0.83
C THR A 254 14.16 26.94 -2.35
N ASN A 255 13.57 28.05 -2.79
CA ASN A 255 13.31 28.33 -4.21
C ASN A 255 12.48 27.23 -4.89
N GLN A 256 11.46 26.71 -4.20
CA GLN A 256 10.51 25.74 -4.74
C GLN A 256 9.07 26.20 -4.52
N HIS A 257 8.19 25.79 -5.42
CA HIS A 257 6.74 25.97 -5.29
C HIS A 257 6.08 24.63 -4.99
N ILE A 258 4.95 24.66 -4.29
CA ILE A 258 4.06 23.50 -4.17
C ILE A 258 2.98 23.67 -5.23
N ILE A 259 2.92 22.73 -6.17
CA ILE A 259 1.98 22.75 -7.29
C ILE A 259 0.79 21.85 -6.94
N ILE A 260 -0.42 22.40 -7.10
CA ILE A 260 -1.71 21.74 -6.88
C ILE A 260 -2.37 21.55 -8.25
N GLN A 261 -2.75 20.32 -8.54
CA GLN A 261 -3.29 19.92 -9.84
C GLN A 261 -4.56 19.11 -9.63
N ASP A 262 -5.46 19.20 -10.61
CA ASP A 262 -6.55 18.24 -10.73
C ASP A 262 -5.98 16.86 -11.13
N PHE A 263 -6.83 15.85 -11.08
CA PHE A 263 -6.46 14.50 -11.50
C PHE A 263 -7.30 14.09 -12.70
N TYR A 264 -6.69 13.30 -13.57
CA TYR A 264 -7.41 12.68 -14.65
C TYR A 264 -7.93 11.30 -14.23
N ALA A 265 -9.18 10.98 -14.56
CA ALA A 265 -9.73 9.63 -14.41
C ALA A 265 -10.69 9.27 -15.57
N PHE A 266 -10.42 8.16 -16.26
CA PHE A 266 -11.22 7.69 -17.40
C PHE A 266 -12.50 6.94 -16.99
N LEU A 267 -12.86 6.94 -15.71
CA LEU A 267 -13.89 6.05 -15.19
C LEU A 267 -15.28 6.50 -15.65
N SER A 268 -15.76 5.86 -16.72
CA SER A 268 -17.11 5.97 -17.28
C SER A 268 -18.22 5.45 -16.35
N ARG A 269 -17.92 5.28 -15.05
CA ARG A 269 -18.85 4.78 -14.04
C ARG A 269 -19.28 5.91 -13.09
N VAL A 270 -20.59 6.16 -13.19
CA VAL A 270 -21.49 6.81 -12.23
C VAL A 270 -21.38 8.33 -12.19
N GLY A 271 -22.51 9.01 -12.34
CA GLY A 271 -22.70 10.46 -12.42
C GLY A 271 -22.31 11.26 -11.17
N ASP A 272 -21.21 10.89 -10.52
CA ASP A 272 -20.52 11.67 -9.52
C ASP A 272 -19.32 12.32 -10.21
N HIS A 273 -19.49 13.57 -10.64
CA HIS A 273 -18.42 14.43 -11.15
C HIS A 273 -17.20 14.31 -10.22
N ALA A 274 -16.09 13.78 -10.72
CA ALA A 274 -14.86 13.66 -9.96
C ALA A 274 -14.40 15.06 -9.56
N ARG A 275 -14.09 15.30 -8.27
CA ARG A 275 -13.69 16.63 -7.78
C ARG A 275 -12.36 16.56 -7.06
N ALA A 276 -11.47 17.50 -7.34
CA ALA A 276 -10.25 17.64 -6.56
C ALA A 276 -10.50 18.49 -5.32
N ARG A 277 -10.13 17.99 -4.13
CA ARG A 277 -10.32 18.70 -2.86
C ARG A 277 -9.08 18.69 -2.00
N LEU A 278 -8.87 19.79 -1.30
CA LEU A 278 -7.74 19.99 -0.39
C LEU A 278 -8.14 20.98 0.71
N SER A 279 -8.14 20.54 1.96
CA SER A 279 -8.42 21.44 3.08
C SER A 279 -7.26 22.37 3.38
N TYR A 280 -6.07 21.79 3.51
CA TYR A 280 -4.87 22.56 3.79
C TYR A 280 -3.60 21.80 3.43
N ILE A 281 -2.50 22.55 3.29
CA ILE A 281 -1.12 22.05 3.26
C ILE A 281 -0.38 22.61 4.47
N LYS A 282 0.28 21.77 5.25
CA LYS A 282 1.09 22.16 6.42
C LYS A 282 2.56 21.85 6.18
N CYS A 283 3.42 22.84 6.34
CA CYS A 283 4.87 22.73 6.24
C CYS A 283 5.50 22.94 7.63
N VAL A 284 6.12 21.88 8.17
CA VAL A 284 6.76 21.88 9.49
C VAL A 284 8.28 21.91 9.30
N PRO A 285 9.02 22.87 9.87
CA PRO A 285 10.47 22.96 9.70
C PRO A 285 11.16 21.78 10.39
N VAL A 286 12.17 21.23 9.72
CA VAL A 286 12.95 20.08 10.21
C VAL A 286 14.41 20.51 10.37
N THR A 287 15.06 20.06 11.44
CA THR A 287 16.49 20.35 11.66
C THR A 287 17.35 19.58 10.67
N ASP A 288 18.55 20.06 10.37
CA ASP A 288 19.47 19.35 9.48
C ASP A 288 19.80 17.94 9.97
N ALA A 289 19.88 17.75 11.29
CA ALA A 289 20.11 16.44 11.91
C ALA A 289 18.93 15.48 11.64
N ALA A 290 17.69 15.93 11.85
CA ALA A 290 16.50 15.10 11.60
C ALA A 290 16.29 14.84 10.10
N TYR A 291 16.61 15.82 9.23
CA TYR A 291 16.61 15.61 7.78
C TYR A 291 17.64 14.56 7.38
N LYS A 292 18.86 14.64 7.93
CA LYS A 292 19.91 13.65 7.68
C LYS A 292 19.50 12.26 8.15
N GLU A 293 18.96 12.12 9.36
CA GLU A 293 18.47 10.85 9.90
C GLU A 293 17.38 10.25 8.99
N TYR A 294 16.42 11.07 8.56
CA TYR A 294 15.38 10.65 7.62
C TYR A 294 15.98 10.15 6.28
N MET A 295 16.93 10.90 5.72
CA MET A 295 17.58 10.54 4.46
C MET A 295 18.45 9.29 4.60
N ASP A 296 19.22 9.14 5.67
CA ASP A 296 20.08 7.97 5.90
C ASP A 296 19.24 6.70 6.11
N LYS A 297 18.07 6.81 6.77
CA LYS A 297 17.13 5.71 6.99
C LYS A 297 16.46 5.25 5.69
N PHE A 298 15.78 6.16 5.00
CA PHE A 298 14.92 5.79 3.85
C PHE A 298 15.66 5.80 2.52
N TYR A 299 16.73 6.57 2.40
CA TYR A 299 17.49 6.79 1.17
C TYR A 299 18.99 6.55 1.40
N PRO A 300 19.39 5.37 1.92
CA PRO A 300 20.77 5.11 2.32
C PRO A 300 21.73 5.24 1.14
N ALA A 301 22.89 5.86 1.37
CA ALA A 301 23.93 6.01 0.35
C ALA A 301 24.55 4.65 -0.06
N GLN A 302 24.68 3.73 0.90
CA GLN A 302 25.16 2.37 0.66
C GLN A 302 23.97 1.41 0.57
N ARG A 303 23.95 0.59 -0.48
CA ARG A 303 22.92 -0.40 -0.75
C ARG A 303 23.59 -1.74 -1.03
N ASP A 304 23.15 -2.79 -0.35
CA ASP A 304 23.70 -4.15 -0.44
C ASP A 304 22.72 -5.15 -1.07
N LYS A 305 21.50 -4.71 -1.39
CA LYS A 305 20.42 -5.53 -1.99
C LYS A 305 19.93 -4.94 -3.30
N PHE A 306 19.53 -5.83 -4.20
CA PHE A 306 19.02 -5.48 -5.53
C PHE A 306 17.48 -5.44 -5.54
N ILE A 307 16.89 -4.33 -5.95
CA ILE A 307 15.43 -4.15 -6.00
C ILE A 307 14.97 -4.04 -7.45
N ALA A 308 14.19 -5.02 -7.90
CA ALA A 308 13.47 -4.97 -9.16
C ALA A 308 11.99 -4.65 -8.90
N ALA A 309 11.39 -3.81 -9.74
CA ALA A 309 10.01 -3.38 -9.57
C ALA A 309 9.23 -3.43 -10.88
N PHE A 310 8.06 -4.05 -10.83
CA PHE A 310 7.18 -4.24 -11.98
C PHE A 310 6.41 -2.97 -12.33
N PHE A 311 6.39 -2.63 -13.61
CA PHE A 311 5.57 -1.55 -14.17
C PHE A 311 4.69 -2.06 -15.30
N GLU A 312 3.39 -1.82 -15.23
CA GLU A 312 2.44 -2.17 -16.30
C GLU A 312 1.88 -0.91 -16.96
N PRO A 313 2.45 -0.47 -18.10
CA PRO A 313 1.93 0.64 -18.90
C PRO A 313 0.42 0.52 -19.19
N TYR A 314 -0.08 -0.69 -19.37
CA TYR A 314 -1.50 -0.96 -19.56
C TYR A 314 -2.35 -0.43 -18.38
N SER A 315 -2.05 -0.87 -17.15
CA SER A 315 -2.81 -0.50 -15.95
C SER A 315 -2.66 0.99 -15.60
N TRP A 316 -1.47 1.54 -15.84
CA TRP A 316 -1.22 2.97 -15.69
C TRP A 316 -2.05 3.81 -16.67
N SER A 317 -2.06 3.45 -17.96
CA SER A 317 -2.87 4.14 -18.98
C SER A 317 -4.39 4.02 -18.76
N PHE A 318 -4.82 3.11 -17.89
CA PHE A 318 -6.22 3.01 -17.47
C PHE A 318 -6.63 4.17 -16.56
N ASN A 319 -5.68 4.72 -15.79
CA ASN A 319 -5.87 5.77 -14.80
C ASN A 319 -5.33 7.14 -15.25
N GLU A 320 -4.52 7.18 -16.31
CA GLU A 320 -3.80 8.38 -16.75
C GLU A 320 -4.05 8.74 -18.21
N LEU A 321 -3.94 10.03 -18.52
CA LEU A 321 -4.08 10.54 -19.88
C LEU A 321 -2.76 10.43 -20.64
N VAL A 322 -2.45 9.24 -21.13
CA VAL A 322 -1.20 8.98 -21.87
C VAL A 322 -1.41 9.32 -23.36
N ARG A 323 -1.00 10.53 -23.77
CA ARG A 323 -1.14 11.03 -25.15
C ARG A 323 0.17 11.13 -25.93
N ASP A 324 1.30 11.12 -25.24
CA ASP A 324 2.62 11.26 -25.83
C ASP A 324 3.66 10.40 -25.09
N ASN A 325 4.80 10.17 -25.75
CA ASN A 325 5.90 9.40 -25.20
C ASN A 325 6.49 10.05 -23.92
N ASN A 326 6.48 11.38 -23.79
CA ASN A 326 7.12 12.08 -22.68
C ASN A 326 6.44 11.82 -21.35
N LYS A 327 5.16 11.45 -21.36
CA LYS A 327 4.42 11.05 -20.16
C LYS A 327 5.06 9.86 -19.42
N PHE A 328 5.89 9.04 -20.09
CA PHE A 328 6.66 7.95 -19.45
C PHE A 328 7.81 8.45 -18.56
N ALA A 329 8.20 9.73 -18.63
CA ALA A 329 9.16 10.30 -17.69
C ALA A 329 8.64 10.25 -16.24
N GLU A 330 7.33 10.44 -16.04
CA GLU A 330 6.73 10.48 -14.70
C GLU A 330 6.85 9.17 -13.91
N PRO A 331 6.40 8.00 -14.43
CA PRO A 331 6.58 6.74 -13.71
C PRO A 331 8.06 6.42 -13.50
N MET A 332 8.94 6.73 -14.46
CA MET A 332 10.39 6.47 -14.31
C MET A 332 11.02 7.33 -13.22
N ALA A 333 10.66 8.62 -13.13
CA ALA A 333 11.08 9.49 -12.04
C ALA A 333 10.57 8.98 -10.68
N ALA A 334 9.34 8.44 -10.61
CA ALA A 334 8.82 7.84 -9.38
C ALA A 334 9.61 6.57 -8.97
N TYR A 335 10.01 5.73 -9.93
CA TYR A 335 10.88 4.58 -9.68
C TYR A 335 12.29 4.98 -9.23
N ALA A 336 12.83 6.05 -9.81
CA ALA A 336 14.12 6.61 -9.41
C ALA A 336 14.07 7.19 -8.00
N GLU A 337 12.98 7.90 -7.63
CA GLU A 337 12.73 8.34 -6.26
C GLU A 337 12.65 7.15 -5.29
N ALA A 338 12.00 6.05 -5.70
CA ALA A 338 11.95 4.80 -4.93
C ALA A 338 13.27 4.01 -4.91
N ARG A 339 14.32 4.50 -5.59
CA ARG A 339 15.65 3.88 -5.69
C ARG A 339 15.62 2.40 -6.08
N VAL A 340 14.76 2.03 -7.02
CA VAL A 340 14.81 0.67 -7.59
C VAL A 340 16.04 0.55 -8.51
N ASP A 341 16.62 -0.64 -8.59
CA ASP A 341 17.77 -0.91 -9.48
C ASP A 341 17.31 -1.26 -10.89
N LEU A 342 16.14 -1.88 -11.00
CA LEU A 342 15.55 -2.31 -12.27
C LEU A 342 14.04 -2.05 -12.31
N VAL A 343 13.57 -1.46 -13.40
CA VAL A 343 12.14 -1.37 -13.74
C VAL A 343 11.81 -2.44 -14.78
N ASP A 344 10.92 -3.36 -14.42
CA ASP A 344 10.48 -4.46 -15.26
C ASP A 344 9.14 -4.10 -15.93
N SER A 345 9.20 -3.57 -17.15
CA SER A 345 8.04 -3.00 -17.85
C SER A 345 7.31 -4.05 -18.69
N GLN A 346 6.06 -4.38 -18.36
CA GLN A 346 5.23 -5.32 -19.12
C GLN A 346 4.59 -4.66 -20.34
N CYS A 347 5.23 -4.80 -21.50
CA CYS A 347 4.76 -4.24 -22.76
C CYS A 347 3.86 -5.20 -23.57
N GLY A 348 3.65 -6.42 -23.09
CA GLY A 348 2.75 -7.38 -23.74
C GLY A 348 2.86 -8.80 -23.18
N ARG A 349 2.21 -9.74 -23.88
CA ARG A 349 2.25 -11.19 -23.60
C ARG A 349 2.23 -11.93 -24.93
N ASN A 350 2.80 -13.14 -24.99
CA ASN A 350 2.93 -13.89 -26.24
C ASN A 350 1.59 -14.11 -26.97
N GLY A 351 0.51 -14.33 -26.23
CA GLY A 351 -0.82 -14.52 -26.81
C GLY A 351 -1.69 -13.24 -26.88
N MET A 352 -1.20 -12.10 -26.40
CA MET A 352 -1.98 -10.85 -26.31
C MET A 352 -1.54 -9.86 -27.39
N LYS A 353 -2.46 -8.99 -27.83
CA LYS A 353 -2.08 -7.83 -28.62
C LYS A 353 -1.01 -7.00 -27.89
N PRO A 354 0.12 -6.66 -28.52
CA PRO A 354 1.16 -5.85 -27.91
C PRO A 354 0.68 -4.42 -27.65
N LEU A 355 1.30 -3.75 -26.67
CA LEU A 355 0.99 -2.36 -26.28
C LEU A 355 1.80 -1.32 -27.07
N PHE A 356 2.51 -1.75 -28.12
CA PHE A 356 3.45 -0.94 -28.89
C PHE A 356 3.32 -1.23 -30.39
N PRO A 357 3.65 -0.26 -31.25
CA PRO A 357 3.69 -0.44 -32.70
C PRO A 357 4.68 -1.53 -33.12
N ASN A 358 4.28 -2.42 -34.00
CA ASN A 358 5.13 -3.49 -34.52
C ASN A 358 4.62 -3.98 -35.89
N THR A 359 5.38 -4.89 -36.53
CA THR A 359 5.09 -5.40 -37.88
C THR A 359 4.54 -6.84 -37.91
N PHE A 360 4.40 -7.50 -36.76
CA PHE A 360 4.11 -8.94 -36.70
C PHE A 360 2.81 -9.29 -35.97
N SER A 361 2.16 -8.34 -35.31
CA SER A 361 0.86 -8.47 -34.65
C SER A 361 0.16 -7.12 -34.57
N GLU A 362 -1.17 -7.13 -34.62
CA GLU A 362 -1.98 -5.92 -34.44
C GLU A 362 -1.86 -5.40 -33.00
N PRO A 363 -1.42 -4.14 -32.77
CA PRO A 363 -1.37 -3.58 -31.43
C PRO A 363 -2.76 -3.43 -30.79
N LEU A 364 -2.80 -3.25 -29.48
CA LEU A 364 -4.05 -2.92 -28.79
C LEU A 364 -4.48 -1.48 -29.09
N LEU A 365 -5.40 -1.31 -30.05
CA LEU A 365 -5.89 0.00 -30.49
C LEU A 365 -7.29 0.34 -29.97
N GLY A 366 -8.06 -0.64 -29.50
CA GLY A 366 -9.45 -0.48 -29.04
C GLY A 366 -9.56 -0.25 -27.54
N GLY A 367 -10.76 0.11 -27.06
CA GLY A 367 -11.00 0.17 -25.62
C GLY A 367 -11.10 -1.20 -24.98
N THR A 368 -10.76 -1.27 -23.70
CA THR A 368 -10.74 -2.50 -22.92
C THR A 368 -11.76 -2.47 -21.78
N ARG A 369 -12.27 -3.64 -21.44
CA ARG A 369 -13.11 -3.83 -20.25
C ARG A 369 -12.20 -4.32 -19.12
N GLY A 370 -12.28 -3.66 -17.98
CA GLY A 370 -11.77 -4.18 -16.72
C GLY A 370 -12.62 -5.36 -16.23
N ASP A 371 -12.21 -5.95 -15.12
CA ASP A 371 -12.92 -7.09 -14.57
C ASP A 371 -14.31 -6.70 -14.05
N ALA A 372 -15.30 -7.59 -14.25
CA ALA A 372 -16.58 -7.47 -13.59
C ALA A 372 -16.39 -7.66 -12.08
N HIS A 373 -17.14 -6.93 -11.27
CA HIS A 373 -17.10 -7.10 -9.81
C HIS A 373 -18.50 -7.36 -9.28
N VAL A 374 -18.57 -8.02 -8.13
CA VAL A 374 -19.82 -8.31 -7.44
C VAL A 374 -19.95 -7.32 -6.28
N THR A 375 -21.08 -6.63 -6.17
CA THR A 375 -21.32 -5.74 -5.04
C THR A 375 -21.49 -6.53 -3.73
N LYS A 376 -21.49 -5.85 -2.58
CA LYS A 376 -21.74 -6.49 -1.28
C LYS A 376 -23.10 -7.22 -1.23
N GLU A 377 -24.04 -6.78 -2.05
CA GLU A 377 -25.40 -7.33 -2.21
C GLU A 377 -25.46 -8.48 -3.23
N GLY A 378 -24.32 -8.92 -3.78
CA GLY A 378 -24.26 -10.04 -4.73
C GLY A 378 -24.58 -9.68 -6.18
N LYS A 379 -24.74 -8.39 -6.51
CA LYS A 379 -25.05 -7.94 -7.88
C LYS A 379 -23.77 -7.92 -8.73
N VAL A 380 -23.78 -8.59 -9.88
CA VAL A 380 -22.68 -8.49 -10.87
C VAL A 380 -22.77 -7.13 -11.56
N VAL A 381 -21.74 -6.31 -11.41
CA VAL A 381 -21.58 -5.05 -12.12
C VAL A 381 -20.59 -5.26 -13.27
N PRO A 382 -21.02 -5.07 -14.54
CA PRO A 382 -20.16 -5.22 -15.71
C PRO A 382 -18.92 -4.34 -15.60
N GLY A 383 -17.72 -4.88 -15.88
CA GLY A 383 -16.44 -4.20 -15.72
C GLY A 383 -16.37 -2.80 -16.34
N THR A 384 -15.51 -1.94 -15.78
CA THR A 384 -15.29 -0.58 -16.27
C THR A 384 -14.75 -0.61 -17.70
N TYR A 385 -15.31 0.18 -18.61
CA TYR A 385 -14.76 0.32 -19.96
C TYR A 385 -13.84 1.54 -20.01
N SER A 386 -12.61 1.36 -20.48
CA SER A 386 -11.64 2.45 -20.68
C SER A 386 -11.16 2.48 -22.12
N LEU A 387 -11.03 3.70 -22.65
CA LEU A 387 -10.37 3.98 -23.93
C LEU A 387 -8.89 4.33 -23.77
N GLY A 388 -8.39 4.44 -22.53
CA GLY A 388 -7.03 4.92 -22.24
C GLY A 388 -5.94 4.02 -22.80
N THR A 389 -6.09 2.71 -22.61
CA THR A 389 -5.17 1.68 -23.10
C THR A 389 -5.04 1.69 -24.62
N GLY A 390 -6.16 1.66 -25.34
CA GLY A 390 -6.18 1.76 -26.79
C GLY A 390 -5.70 3.11 -27.32
N ARG A 391 -5.93 4.20 -26.58
CA ARG A 391 -5.40 5.54 -26.91
C ARG A 391 -3.88 5.56 -26.81
N MET A 392 -3.30 5.03 -25.74
CA MET A 392 -1.86 4.87 -25.61
C MET A 392 -1.31 4.04 -26.77
N GLY A 393 -1.89 2.87 -27.06
CA GLY A 393 -1.44 2.01 -28.16
C GLY A 393 -1.50 2.66 -29.56
N ARG A 394 -2.36 3.68 -29.76
CA ARG A 394 -2.42 4.46 -31.02
C ARG A 394 -1.40 5.59 -31.10
N LEU A 395 -1.06 6.21 -29.97
CA LEU A 395 -0.35 7.50 -29.94
C LEU A 395 1.10 7.38 -29.42
N VAL A 396 1.42 6.28 -28.76
CA VAL A 396 2.63 6.14 -27.96
C VAL A 396 3.31 4.81 -28.25
N ASP A 397 4.62 4.85 -28.43
CA ASP A 397 5.45 3.64 -28.42
C ASP A 397 5.87 3.34 -26.97
N SER A 398 5.06 2.53 -26.29
CA SER A 398 5.26 2.22 -24.86
C SER A 398 6.58 1.47 -24.60
N LEU A 399 7.04 0.67 -25.56
CA LEU A 399 8.26 -0.10 -25.44
C LEU A 399 9.48 0.82 -25.56
N TYR A 400 9.56 1.62 -26.62
CA TYR A 400 10.63 2.61 -26.79
C TYR A 400 10.65 3.60 -25.62
N SER A 401 9.48 4.10 -25.22
CA SER A 401 9.37 5.10 -24.15
C SER A 401 9.86 4.55 -22.81
N SER A 402 9.52 3.31 -22.48
CA SER A 402 10.00 2.66 -21.24
C SER A 402 11.52 2.58 -21.19
N VAL A 403 12.15 2.12 -22.28
CA VAL A 403 13.63 2.03 -22.36
C VAL A 403 14.27 3.41 -22.28
N LYS A 404 13.78 4.38 -23.06
CA LYS A 404 14.33 5.74 -23.14
C LYS A 404 14.29 6.44 -21.78
N TYR A 405 13.11 6.49 -21.15
CA TYR A 405 12.94 7.28 -19.92
C TYR A 405 13.56 6.61 -18.71
N ALA A 406 13.57 5.28 -18.63
CA ALA A 406 14.34 4.60 -17.60
C ALA A 406 15.84 4.94 -17.68
N LYS A 407 16.40 4.96 -18.91
CA LYS A 407 17.80 5.35 -19.12
C LYS A 407 18.07 6.80 -18.70
N ASN A 408 17.17 7.74 -18.98
CA ASN A 408 17.32 9.14 -18.57
C ASN A 408 17.40 9.30 -17.05
N GLU A 409 16.66 8.45 -16.31
CA GLU A 409 16.67 8.40 -14.85
C GLU A 409 17.79 7.52 -14.27
N GLY A 410 18.66 6.96 -15.11
CA GLY A 410 19.75 6.08 -14.68
C GLY A 410 19.31 4.68 -14.21
N LEU A 411 18.10 4.26 -14.58
CA LEU A 411 17.52 2.96 -14.23
C LEU A 411 17.84 1.90 -15.30
N LEU A 412 18.03 0.65 -14.86
CA LEU A 412 18.00 -0.49 -15.78
C LEU A 412 16.54 -0.80 -16.14
N CYS A 413 16.19 -0.75 -17.42
CA CYS A 413 14.87 -1.21 -17.87
C CYS A 413 14.97 -2.66 -18.38
N SER A 414 14.10 -3.52 -17.87
CA SER A 414 13.81 -4.80 -18.51
C SER A 414 12.46 -4.71 -19.21
N ILE A 415 12.39 -5.22 -20.45
CA ILE A 415 11.12 -5.37 -21.16
C ILE A 415 10.58 -6.78 -20.90
N ASN A 416 9.41 -6.83 -20.27
CA ASN A 416 8.73 -8.04 -19.85
C ASN A 416 7.66 -8.44 -20.86
N PHE A 417 7.74 -9.69 -21.27
CA PHE A 417 6.65 -10.34 -21.96
C PHE A 417 6.16 -11.55 -21.16
N GLY A 418 4.87 -11.56 -20.85
CA GLY A 418 4.22 -12.72 -20.23
C GLY A 418 4.18 -13.91 -21.19
N ALA A 419 4.55 -15.09 -20.69
CA ALA A 419 4.36 -16.36 -21.41
C ALA A 419 2.89 -16.86 -21.37
N GLY A 420 2.03 -16.16 -20.62
CA GLY A 420 0.65 -16.50 -20.25
C GLY A 420 -0.40 -16.35 -21.36
N PRO A 421 -1.64 -15.92 -21.02
CA PRO A 421 -2.83 -16.24 -21.80
C PRO A 421 -2.96 -15.42 -23.08
N SER A 422 -3.67 -16.04 -24.01
CA SER A 422 -4.00 -15.52 -25.33
C SER A 422 -5.34 -14.80 -25.42
N TYR A 423 -6.12 -14.80 -24.34
CA TYR A 423 -7.42 -14.11 -24.25
C TYR A 423 -8.32 -14.42 -25.45
N THR A 424 -8.49 -15.69 -25.78
CA THR A 424 -9.15 -16.13 -27.02
C THR A 424 -10.61 -15.69 -27.04
N GLY A 425 -10.98 -14.89 -28.05
CA GLY A 425 -12.32 -14.31 -28.18
C GLY A 425 -12.54 -13.00 -27.40
N HIS A 426 -11.51 -12.44 -26.76
CA HIS A 426 -11.54 -11.14 -26.10
C HIS A 426 -10.86 -10.06 -26.95
N PRO A 427 -11.20 -8.76 -26.81
CA PRO A 427 -10.50 -7.66 -27.50
C PRO A 427 -8.98 -7.58 -27.24
N LEU A 428 -8.50 -8.21 -26.16
CA LEU A 428 -7.07 -8.31 -25.83
C LEU A 428 -6.34 -9.41 -26.62
N GLY A 429 -7.07 -10.37 -27.19
CA GLY A 429 -6.46 -11.55 -27.79
C GLY A 429 -5.65 -11.21 -29.03
N GLY A 430 -4.42 -11.71 -29.08
CA GLY A 430 -3.50 -11.53 -30.21
C GLY A 430 -4.00 -12.27 -31.45
N ASP A 431 -3.71 -11.71 -32.62
CA ASP A 431 -4.16 -12.26 -33.90
C ASP A 431 -3.49 -13.61 -34.22
N PHE A 432 -2.25 -13.84 -33.78
CA PHE A 432 -1.57 -15.14 -33.92
C PHE A 432 -2.34 -16.26 -33.23
N ALA A 433 -2.71 -16.08 -31.95
CA ALA A 433 -3.43 -17.10 -31.20
C ALA A 433 -4.85 -17.34 -31.74
N GLN A 434 -5.50 -16.31 -32.27
CA GLN A 434 -6.82 -16.44 -32.91
C GLN A 434 -6.76 -17.21 -34.24
N LYS A 435 -5.70 -17.01 -35.02
CA LYS A 435 -5.49 -17.71 -36.31
C LYS A 435 -5.02 -19.16 -36.13
N HIS A 436 -4.41 -19.47 -34.99
CA HIS A 436 -3.80 -20.77 -34.72
C HIS A 436 -4.36 -21.46 -33.45
N PRO A 437 -5.68 -21.71 -33.37
CA PRO A 437 -6.27 -22.39 -32.21
C PRO A 437 -5.72 -23.81 -32.01
N GLU A 438 -5.19 -24.45 -33.05
CA GLU A 438 -4.53 -25.76 -33.01
C GLU A 438 -3.21 -25.77 -32.21
N LEU A 439 -2.58 -24.60 -32.04
CA LEU A 439 -1.35 -24.45 -31.26
C LEU A 439 -1.61 -24.20 -29.77
N ALA A 440 -2.87 -24.22 -29.35
CA ALA A 440 -3.23 -24.08 -27.95
C ALA A 440 -2.95 -25.36 -27.14
N VAL A 441 -2.82 -25.21 -25.83
CA VAL A 441 -2.71 -26.34 -24.90
C VAL A 441 -4.01 -27.16 -24.98
N PRO A 442 -3.96 -28.49 -25.16
CA PRO A 442 -5.17 -29.32 -25.23
C PRO A 442 -6.08 -29.13 -24.01
N GLY A 443 -7.35 -28.78 -24.26
CA GLY A 443 -8.34 -28.47 -23.22
C GLY A 443 -8.27 -27.06 -22.63
N TRP A 444 -7.28 -26.25 -23.05
CA TRP A 444 -6.96 -24.93 -22.50
C TRP A 444 -6.73 -23.93 -23.64
N LYS A 445 -7.80 -23.60 -24.37
CA LYS A 445 -7.79 -22.75 -25.60
C LYS A 445 -7.22 -21.33 -25.43
N ASP A 446 -7.04 -20.88 -24.19
CA ASP A 446 -6.52 -19.55 -23.86
C ASP A 446 -5.01 -19.55 -23.65
N PHE A 447 -4.29 -20.64 -23.94
CA PHE A 447 -2.85 -20.74 -23.70
C PHE A 447 -2.14 -21.35 -24.92
N LEU A 448 -1.15 -20.66 -25.47
CA LEU A 448 -0.28 -21.22 -26.51
C LEU A 448 0.63 -22.30 -25.90
N HIS A 449 0.79 -23.42 -26.60
CA HIS A 449 1.58 -24.56 -26.13
C HIS A 449 3.02 -24.46 -26.63
N TYR A 450 3.98 -24.24 -25.71
CA TYR A 450 5.40 -24.08 -26.05
C TYR A 450 6.10 -25.37 -26.52
N LYS A 451 5.37 -26.46 -26.73
CA LYS A 451 5.89 -27.62 -27.49
C LYS A 451 6.08 -27.30 -28.98
N HIS A 452 5.36 -26.30 -29.50
CA HIS A 452 5.36 -25.94 -30.90
C HIS A 452 6.47 -24.92 -31.19
N PRO A 453 7.43 -25.21 -32.09
CA PRO A 453 8.46 -24.25 -32.48
C PRO A 453 7.91 -22.94 -33.03
N GLU A 454 6.74 -22.97 -33.67
CA GLU A 454 6.03 -21.80 -34.22
C GLU A 454 5.63 -20.81 -33.12
N VAL A 455 5.21 -21.33 -31.95
CA VAL A 455 4.88 -20.52 -30.78
C VAL A 455 6.12 -19.85 -30.21
N ILE A 456 7.24 -20.57 -30.12
CA ILE A 456 8.53 -20.02 -29.66
C ILE A 456 9.03 -18.95 -30.64
N ALA A 457 8.98 -19.24 -31.95
CA ALA A 457 9.40 -18.31 -32.99
C ALA A 457 8.55 -17.04 -33.00
N HIS A 458 7.24 -17.13 -32.78
CA HIS A 458 6.38 -15.96 -32.59
C HIS A 458 6.81 -15.16 -31.36
N TYR A 459 7.05 -15.83 -30.24
CA TYR A 459 7.46 -15.17 -29.00
C TYR A 459 8.78 -14.41 -29.14
N MET A 460 9.75 -14.98 -29.87
CA MET A 460 11.03 -14.33 -30.14
C MET A 460 10.91 -13.03 -30.95
N LYS A 461 9.82 -12.82 -31.71
CA LYS A 461 9.59 -11.54 -32.41
C LYS A 461 9.38 -10.39 -31.42
N HIS A 462 8.69 -10.64 -30.30
CA HIS A 462 8.52 -9.66 -29.24
C HIS A 462 9.86 -9.29 -28.59
N PHE A 463 10.67 -10.28 -28.24
CA PHE A 463 12.00 -10.03 -27.69
C PHE A 463 12.92 -9.32 -28.68
N LYS A 464 12.86 -9.67 -29.97
CA LYS A 464 13.63 -8.95 -30.99
C LYS A 464 13.24 -7.47 -31.02
N ALA A 465 11.95 -7.15 -30.98
CA ALA A 465 11.49 -5.75 -30.94
C ALA A 465 12.00 -4.99 -29.69
N ALA A 466 12.02 -5.64 -28.53
CA ALA A 466 12.62 -5.07 -27.31
C ALA A 466 14.12 -4.76 -27.47
N LEU A 467 14.87 -5.69 -28.07
CA LEU A 467 16.30 -5.54 -28.31
C LEU A 467 16.61 -4.48 -29.37
N ASP A 468 15.81 -4.42 -30.45
CA ASP A 468 15.90 -3.38 -31.49
C ASP A 468 15.68 -1.98 -30.90
N ALA A 469 14.80 -1.84 -29.90
CA ALA A 469 14.59 -0.59 -29.17
C ALA A 469 15.69 -0.25 -28.16
N GLY A 470 16.69 -1.12 -28.00
CA GLY A 470 17.86 -0.90 -27.15
C GLY A 470 17.73 -1.42 -25.72
N ALA A 471 16.78 -2.31 -25.43
CA ALA A 471 16.68 -2.94 -24.11
C ALA A 471 17.97 -3.72 -23.76
N LYS A 472 18.54 -3.42 -22.60
CA LYS A 472 19.73 -4.10 -22.05
C LYS A 472 19.39 -5.27 -21.12
N CYS A 473 18.11 -5.39 -20.79
CA CYS A 473 17.56 -6.52 -20.06
C CYS A 473 16.21 -6.90 -20.68
N VAL A 474 15.90 -8.20 -20.71
CA VAL A 474 14.59 -8.72 -21.11
C VAL A 474 14.10 -9.73 -20.09
N THR A 475 12.78 -9.78 -19.89
CA THR A 475 12.15 -10.67 -18.92
C THR A 475 11.22 -11.66 -19.58
N VAL A 476 11.44 -12.95 -19.29
CA VAL A 476 10.48 -14.01 -19.56
C VAL A 476 9.66 -14.26 -18.31
N ASN A 477 8.37 -13.94 -18.35
CA ASN A 477 7.48 -14.17 -17.23
C ASN A 477 6.67 -15.46 -17.43
N PHE A 478 7.18 -16.57 -16.91
CA PHE A 478 6.48 -17.86 -16.86
C PHE A 478 5.49 -17.97 -15.70
N LYS A 479 5.59 -17.08 -14.70
CA LYS A 479 4.72 -17.08 -13.52
C LYS A 479 3.28 -16.71 -13.85
N THR A 480 3.05 -15.69 -14.66
CA THR A 480 1.68 -15.19 -14.92
C THR A 480 0.92 -16.17 -15.83
N TYR A 481 0.09 -17.00 -15.22
CA TYR A 481 -0.67 -18.11 -15.83
C TYR A 481 0.24 -19.16 -16.53
N PRO A 482 0.87 -20.06 -15.74
CA PRO A 482 1.99 -20.89 -16.18
C PRO A 482 1.61 -22.06 -17.10
N HIS A 483 0.36 -22.14 -17.58
CA HIS A 483 -0.21 -23.32 -18.22
C HIS A 483 0.31 -23.62 -19.63
N GLY A 484 0.94 -22.64 -20.30
CA GLY A 484 1.52 -22.83 -21.64
C GLY A 484 2.74 -23.76 -21.65
N VAL A 485 3.46 -23.87 -20.53
CA VAL A 485 4.62 -24.75 -20.35
C VAL A 485 4.15 -26.00 -19.60
N THR A 486 4.17 -27.15 -20.26
CA THR A 486 3.73 -28.43 -19.66
C THR A 486 4.88 -29.35 -19.27
N ASP A 487 6.10 -29.03 -19.73
CA ASP A 487 7.33 -29.77 -19.44
C ASP A 487 8.56 -28.83 -19.49
N HIS A 488 9.58 -29.16 -18.71
CA HIS A 488 10.81 -28.39 -18.50
C HIS A 488 11.66 -28.22 -19.76
N THR A 489 11.55 -29.13 -20.74
CA THR A 489 12.24 -28.98 -22.02
C THR A 489 11.71 -27.78 -22.82
N GLN A 490 10.44 -27.42 -22.64
CA GLN A 490 9.80 -26.30 -23.35
C GLN A 490 10.30 -24.95 -22.82
N SER A 491 10.31 -24.76 -21.49
CA SER A 491 10.87 -23.54 -20.89
C SER A 491 12.36 -23.40 -21.19
N ARG A 492 13.12 -24.50 -21.17
CA ARG A 492 14.52 -24.52 -21.59
C ARG A 492 14.72 -24.16 -23.07
N ALA A 493 13.85 -24.65 -23.97
CA ALA A 493 13.91 -24.32 -25.40
C ALA A 493 13.67 -22.83 -25.65
N VAL A 494 12.66 -22.23 -25.00
CA VAL A 494 12.41 -20.78 -25.05
C VAL A 494 13.65 -20.00 -24.61
N LEU A 495 14.26 -20.39 -23.48
CA LEU A 495 15.43 -19.67 -22.95
C LEU A 495 16.68 -19.82 -23.82
N ARG A 496 16.87 -20.97 -24.50
CA ARG A 496 17.98 -21.16 -25.46
C ARG A 496 17.84 -20.24 -26.68
N GLU A 497 16.65 -20.19 -27.28
CA GLU A 497 16.40 -19.29 -28.41
C GLU A 497 16.53 -17.82 -27.98
N LEU A 498 16.03 -17.46 -26.80
CA LEU A 498 16.18 -16.11 -26.28
C LEU A 498 17.64 -15.76 -26.01
N ARG A 499 18.44 -16.65 -25.41
CA ARG A 499 19.86 -16.42 -25.16
C ARG A 499 20.62 -16.21 -26.47
N LYS A 500 20.40 -17.10 -27.46
CA LYS A 500 20.97 -16.96 -28.81
C LYS A 500 20.59 -15.62 -29.45
N LEU A 501 19.33 -15.22 -29.35
CA LEU A 501 18.87 -13.93 -29.87
C LEU A 501 19.55 -12.76 -29.15
N ALA A 502 19.57 -12.78 -27.82
CA ALA A 502 20.14 -11.72 -26.99
C ALA A 502 21.67 -11.59 -27.15
N ASP A 503 22.38 -12.69 -27.42
CA ASP A 503 23.82 -12.68 -27.70
C ASP A 503 24.16 -11.88 -28.97
N ASN A 504 23.29 -11.86 -29.97
CA ASN A 504 23.47 -11.06 -31.19
C ASN A 504 23.42 -9.54 -30.94
N TYR A 505 22.91 -9.09 -29.78
CA TYR A 505 22.83 -7.68 -29.38
C TYR A 505 23.86 -7.32 -28.30
N THR A 506 24.81 -8.22 -28.01
CA THR A 506 25.94 -7.93 -27.12
C THR A 506 26.90 -6.98 -27.83
N VAL A 507 27.14 -5.81 -27.24
CA VAL A 507 28.01 -4.77 -27.81
C VAL A 507 29.13 -4.47 -26.82
N ASN A 508 30.38 -4.39 -27.29
CA ASN A 508 31.56 -4.06 -26.46
C ASN A 508 31.69 -4.95 -25.20
N GLY A 509 31.28 -6.21 -25.29
CA GLY A 509 31.29 -7.16 -24.17
C GLY A 509 30.18 -6.97 -23.13
N GLU A 510 29.30 -5.97 -23.30
CA GLU A 510 28.12 -5.79 -22.46
C GLU A 510 27.01 -6.73 -22.92
N LYS A 511 26.90 -7.88 -22.24
CA LYS A 511 25.88 -8.90 -22.49
C LYS A 511 24.49 -8.38 -22.11
N VAL A 512 23.50 -8.59 -22.98
CA VAL A 512 22.08 -8.38 -22.64
C VAL A 512 21.66 -9.38 -21.56
N LYS A 513 21.13 -8.87 -20.45
CA LYS A 513 20.69 -9.67 -19.29
C LYS A 513 19.34 -10.31 -19.56
N ILE A 514 19.19 -11.58 -19.17
CA ILE A 514 17.89 -12.29 -19.18
C ILE A 514 17.43 -12.48 -17.74
N MET A 515 16.26 -11.95 -17.43
CA MET A 515 15.53 -12.19 -16.18
C MET A 515 14.41 -13.21 -16.42
N VAL A 516 14.21 -14.13 -15.47
CA VAL A 516 13.15 -15.14 -15.56
C VAL A 516 12.32 -15.15 -14.28
N LEU A 517 11.02 -14.88 -14.40
CA LEU A 517 10.05 -15.09 -13.33
C LEU A 517 9.45 -16.48 -13.49
N PHE A 518 9.55 -17.30 -12.45
CA PHE A 518 9.01 -18.66 -12.45
C PHE A 518 8.24 -18.94 -11.15
N PRO A 519 7.18 -19.76 -11.22
CA PRO A 519 6.34 -20.05 -10.06
C PRO A 519 7.11 -20.85 -9.01
N ILE A 520 6.99 -20.50 -7.73
CA ILE A 520 7.50 -21.30 -6.60
C ILE A 520 6.76 -22.65 -6.47
N PRO A 521 7.37 -23.66 -5.83
CA PRO A 521 6.73 -24.96 -5.57
C PRO A 521 5.40 -24.81 -4.82
N GLY A 522 4.46 -25.74 -5.06
CA GLY A 522 3.14 -25.73 -4.42
C GLY A 522 2.06 -24.93 -5.15
N SER A 523 2.39 -24.33 -6.29
CA SER A 523 1.49 -23.59 -7.17
C SER A 523 0.49 -24.49 -7.93
N LYS A 524 -0.79 -24.12 -7.98
CA LYS A 524 -1.84 -24.88 -8.70
C LYS A 524 -1.49 -25.07 -10.19
N GLY A 525 -1.53 -26.31 -10.67
CA GLY A 525 -1.28 -26.63 -12.08
C GLY A 525 0.19 -26.52 -12.50
N VAL A 526 1.11 -26.41 -11.54
CA VAL A 526 2.57 -26.42 -11.75
C VAL A 526 3.15 -27.61 -11.00
N THR A 527 3.76 -28.55 -11.72
CA THR A 527 4.62 -29.56 -11.10
C THR A 527 6.07 -29.08 -11.24
N PHE A 528 6.60 -28.47 -10.17
CA PHE A 528 7.84 -27.68 -10.21
C PHE A 528 8.99 -28.38 -10.96
N ASP A 529 9.32 -29.61 -10.57
CA ASP A 529 10.42 -30.38 -11.19
C ASP A 529 10.12 -30.92 -12.61
N ASN A 530 8.86 -30.83 -13.03
CA ASN A 530 8.39 -31.26 -14.33
C ASN A 530 8.29 -30.08 -15.31
N ASN A 531 7.87 -28.88 -14.89
CA ASN A 531 7.67 -27.73 -15.77
C ASN A 531 8.86 -26.75 -15.79
N TYR A 532 9.58 -26.59 -14.67
CA TYR A 532 10.60 -25.55 -14.50
C TYR A 532 11.84 -26.07 -13.77
N ARG A 533 13.00 -26.07 -14.45
CA ARG A 533 14.29 -26.52 -13.89
C ARG A 533 15.34 -25.42 -13.91
N PRO A 534 15.32 -24.48 -12.95
CA PRO A 534 16.28 -23.37 -12.93
C PRO A 534 17.74 -23.80 -12.85
N ALA A 535 18.04 -24.96 -12.25
CA ALA A 535 19.39 -25.52 -12.22
C ALA A 535 19.96 -25.76 -13.63
N ASP A 536 19.13 -26.22 -14.57
CA ASP A 536 19.54 -26.44 -15.96
C ASP A 536 19.83 -25.09 -16.65
N TRP A 537 19.00 -24.08 -16.40
CA TRP A 537 19.14 -22.74 -16.98
C TRP A 537 20.44 -22.05 -16.51
N ILE A 538 20.77 -22.20 -15.22
CA ILE A 538 22.01 -21.68 -14.63
C ILE A 538 23.23 -22.39 -15.23
N ARG A 539 23.22 -23.73 -15.25
CA ARG A 539 24.35 -24.53 -15.75
C ARG A 539 24.69 -24.21 -17.21
N GLU A 540 23.68 -23.89 -18.02
CA GLU A 540 23.86 -23.51 -19.43
C GLU A 540 24.09 -22.01 -19.65
N GLY A 541 24.08 -21.18 -18.61
CA GLY A 541 24.28 -19.73 -18.73
C GLY A 541 23.13 -19.00 -19.47
N LEU A 542 21.92 -19.56 -19.43
CA LEU A 542 20.75 -19.03 -20.14
C LEU A 542 20.09 -17.83 -19.43
N VAL A 543 20.35 -17.67 -18.14
CA VAL A 543 19.71 -16.69 -17.27
C VAL A 543 20.77 -15.92 -16.48
N ASP A 544 20.50 -14.63 -16.24
CA ASP A 544 21.38 -13.75 -15.45
C ASP A 544 20.69 -13.31 -14.14
N ILE A 545 19.34 -13.29 -14.10
CA ILE A 545 18.54 -12.99 -12.91
C ILE A 545 17.38 -14.00 -12.81
N LEU A 546 17.28 -14.69 -11.67
CA LEU A 546 16.17 -15.58 -11.34
C LEU A 546 15.24 -14.92 -10.33
N VAL A 547 13.94 -14.98 -10.60
CA VAL A 547 12.91 -14.48 -9.69
C VAL A 547 11.99 -15.64 -9.31
N ALA A 548 12.11 -16.07 -8.06
CA ALA A 548 11.20 -17.04 -7.47
C ALA A 548 9.89 -16.36 -7.08
N ALA A 549 8.80 -16.70 -7.76
CA ALA A 549 7.56 -15.94 -7.71
C ALA A 549 6.32 -16.72 -7.26
N ALA A 550 5.53 -16.13 -6.37
CA ALA A 550 4.31 -16.72 -5.83
C ALA A 550 3.10 -16.47 -6.77
N LEU A 551 2.34 -17.51 -7.15
CA LEU A 551 1.13 -17.31 -7.96
C LEU A 551 0.06 -16.52 -7.21
N THR A 552 -0.08 -16.76 -5.91
CA THR A 552 -0.95 -15.99 -5.02
C THR A 552 -0.09 -15.16 -4.08
N ASP A 553 -0.56 -13.95 -3.74
CA ASP A 553 0.16 -13.00 -2.89
C ASP A 553 0.52 -13.57 -1.50
N THR A 554 -0.10 -14.67 -1.10
CA THR A 554 0.04 -15.27 0.23
C THR A 554 0.90 -16.55 0.29
N ASP A 555 1.26 -17.15 -0.85
CA ASP A 555 2.20 -18.30 -0.86
C ASP A 555 3.60 -17.90 -0.44
N ILE A 556 3.94 -16.62 -0.64
CA ILE A 556 5.26 -16.09 -0.32
C ILE A 556 5.62 -16.18 1.17
N TYR A 557 4.61 -16.16 2.04
CA TYR A 557 4.79 -16.29 3.49
C TYR A 557 5.35 -17.65 3.92
N TYR A 558 5.24 -18.69 3.08
CA TYR A 558 5.70 -20.04 3.40
C TYR A 558 6.91 -20.47 2.55
N PHE A 559 7.35 -19.61 1.65
CA PHE A 559 8.43 -19.93 0.74
C PHE A 559 9.79 -19.95 1.46
N ASP A 560 10.50 -21.08 1.37
CA ASP A 560 11.91 -21.19 1.74
C ASP A 560 12.80 -21.00 0.50
N PRO A 561 13.55 -19.89 0.41
CA PRO A 561 14.44 -19.64 -0.72
C PRO A 561 15.79 -20.40 -0.61
N THR A 562 16.10 -21.03 0.51
CA THR A 562 17.42 -21.65 0.78
C THR A 562 17.89 -22.61 -0.31
N PRO A 563 17.04 -23.49 -0.89
CA PRO A 563 17.46 -24.35 -1.99
C PRO A 563 17.92 -23.58 -3.23
N TYR A 564 17.29 -22.46 -3.54
CA TYR A 564 17.64 -21.61 -4.67
C TYR A 564 18.89 -20.78 -4.41
N VAL A 565 19.09 -20.31 -3.17
CA VAL A 565 20.33 -19.63 -2.76
C VAL A 565 21.52 -20.56 -2.95
N LYS A 566 21.40 -21.83 -2.52
CA LYS A 566 22.42 -22.86 -2.77
C LYS A 566 22.66 -23.10 -4.25
N MET A 567 21.62 -23.05 -5.07
CA MET A 567 21.68 -23.27 -6.52
C MET A 567 22.44 -22.17 -7.26
N VAL A 568 22.28 -20.90 -6.86
CA VAL A 568 22.98 -19.77 -7.49
C VAL A 568 24.36 -19.49 -6.86
N LYS A 569 24.68 -20.14 -5.73
CA LYS A 569 25.96 -19.97 -5.03
C LYS A 569 27.14 -20.22 -5.97
N ASN A 570 28.13 -19.34 -5.94
CA ASN A 570 29.32 -19.36 -6.80
C ASN A 570 29.02 -19.21 -8.31
N THR A 571 27.85 -18.71 -8.66
CA THR A 571 27.50 -18.31 -10.04
C THR A 571 27.38 -16.79 -10.13
N LYS A 572 27.24 -16.25 -11.34
CA LYS A 572 26.94 -14.83 -11.56
C LYS A 572 25.44 -14.51 -11.53
N VAL A 573 24.59 -15.53 -11.38
CA VAL A 573 23.13 -15.39 -11.43
C VAL A 573 22.65 -14.80 -10.13
N LYS A 574 21.89 -13.70 -10.19
CA LYS A 574 21.22 -13.13 -9.02
C LYS A 574 19.93 -13.88 -8.73
N LEU A 575 19.67 -14.17 -7.46
CA LEU A 575 18.38 -14.65 -7.00
C LEU A 575 17.59 -13.52 -6.34
N LEU A 576 16.41 -13.24 -6.89
CA LEU A 576 15.41 -12.39 -6.29
C LEU A 576 14.21 -13.23 -5.85
N VAL A 577 13.51 -12.75 -4.83
CA VAL A 577 12.26 -13.33 -4.36
C VAL A 577 11.13 -12.31 -4.55
N GLU A 578 10.03 -12.73 -5.16
CA GLU A 578 8.89 -11.85 -5.42
C GLU A 578 8.01 -11.69 -4.18
N PHE A 579 7.56 -10.47 -3.92
CA PHE A 579 6.29 -10.26 -3.25
C PHE A 579 5.44 -9.26 -4.05
N SER A 580 4.14 -9.24 -3.79
CA SER A 580 3.20 -8.37 -4.51
C SER A 580 3.14 -6.97 -3.89
N GLY A 581 2.91 -5.96 -4.72
CA GLY A 581 2.58 -4.58 -4.38
C GLY A 581 1.08 -4.29 -4.52
N SER A 582 0.25 -5.28 -4.84
CA SER A 582 -1.20 -5.09 -5.00
C SER A 582 -1.91 -4.68 -3.69
N ALA A 583 -3.17 -4.25 -3.75
CA ALA A 583 -3.99 -3.98 -2.55
C ALA A 583 -4.19 -5.23 -1.66
N CYS A 584 -4.02 -6.41 -2.25
CA CYS A 584 -4.12 -7.73 -1.63
C CYS A 584 -2.80 -8.23 -1.04
N SER A 585 -1.75 -7.42 -1.13
CA SER A 585 -0.38 -7.81 -0.78
C SER A 585 -0.01 -7.46 0.67
N PRO A 586 1.19 -7.86 1.15
CA PRO A 586 1.65 -7.54 2.50
C PRO A 586 1.44 -6.06 2.87
N ILE A 587 0.90 -5.81 4.06
CA ILE A 587 0.63 -4.48 4.59
C ILE A 587 1.96 -3.77 4.89
N PHE A 588 2.25 -2.71 4.16
CA PHE A 588 3.42 -1.87 4.41
C PHE A 588 3.28 -1.11 5.74
N PRO A 589 4.39 -0.77 6.41
CA PRO A 589 5.73 -1.29 6.16
C PRO A 589 6.02 -2.66 6.81
N TYR A 590 5.30 -3.03 7.87
CA TYR A 590 5.75 -4.10 8.77
C TYR A 590 5.95 -5.46 8.08
N GLU A 591 5.00 -5.89 7.25
CA GLU A 591 5.02 -7.23 6.67
C GLU A 591 6.04 -7.37 5.52
N PRO A 592 6.14 -6.43 4.55
CA PRO A 592 7.23 -6.43 3.58
C PRO A 592 8.61 -6.41 4.23
N LEU A 593 8.80 -5.63 5.31
CA LEU A 593 10.08 -5.58 6.00
C LEU A 593 10.45 -6.94 6.63
N LYS A 594 9.51 -7.61 7.30
CA LYS A 594 9.75 -8.94 7.87
C LYS A 594 10.02 -10.01 6.80
N LEU A 595 9.32 -9.94 5.66
CA LEU A 595 9.61 -10.80 4.51
C LEU A 595 11.02 -10.55 3.97
N ALA A 596 11.37 -9.28 3.77
CA ALA A 596 12.68 -8.88 3.27
C ALA A 596 13.80 -9.36 4.19
N ASP A 597 13.70 -9.11 5.50
CA ASP A 597 14.68 -9.53 6.50
C ASP A 597 14.91 -11.05 6.47
N ARG A 598 13.82 -11.83 6.50
CA ARG A 598 13.88 -13.29 6.41
C ARG A 598 14.58 -13.77 5.13
N PHE A 599 14.29 -13.14 3.99
CA PHE A 599 14.91 -13.52 2.71
C PHE A 599 16.38 -13.09 2.64
N TYR A 600 16.73 -11.95 3.21
CA TYR A 600 18.11 -11.48 3.30
C TYR A 600 18.97 -12.37 4.20
N ASP A 601 18.42 -12.81 5.33
CA ASP A 601 19.07 -13.77 6.23
C ASP A 601 19.26 -15.14 5.59
N ALA A 602 18.35 -15.55 4.69
CA ALA A 602 18.50 -16.76 3.89
C ALA A 602 19.58 -16.64 2.78
N GLY A 603 20.08 -15.43 2.51
CA GLY A 603 21.13 -15.16 1.52
C GLY A 603 20.64 -14.76 0.13
N VAL A 604 19.39 -14.30 0.00
CA VAL A 604 18.85 -13.77 -1.27
C VAL A 604 19.55 -12.45 -1.64
N ASP A 605 19.81 -12.24 -2.93
CA ASP A 605 20.50 -11.04 -3.45
C ASP A 605 19.61 -9.80 -3.43
N GLY A 606 18.30 -9.97 -3.38
CA GLY A 606 17.35 -8.88 -3.52
C GLY A 606 15.90 -9.30 -3.64
N LEU A 607 15.04 -8.34 -3.98
CA LEU A 607 13.59 -8.53 -4.05
C LEU A 607 13.06 -8.11 -5.42
N TYR A 608 11.98 -8.76 -5.83
CA TYR A 608 11.17 -8.34 -6.96
C TYR A 608 9.79 -7.92 -6.45
N ILE A 609 9.34 -6.72 -6.77
CA ILE A 609 8.02 -6.23 -6.35
C ILE A 609 7.09 -6.32 -7.56
N TYR A 610 6.21 -7.32 -7.59
CA TYR A 610 5.19 -7.45 -8.64
C TYR A 610 4.07 -6.43 -8.42
N GLN A 611 3.51 -5.81 -9.46
CA GLN A 611 2.55 -4.70 -9.30
C GLN A 611 3.06 -3.57 -8.39
N ALA A 612 4.36 -3.27 -8.47
CA ALA A 612 4.98 -2.21 -7.68
C ALA A 612 4.46 -0.82 -8.06
N ASP A 613 4.01 -0.68 -9.30
CA ASP A 613 3.41 0.53 -9.83
C ASP A 613 2.18 0.99 -9.03
N ALA A 614 1.39 0.07 -8.48
CA ALA A 614 0.29 0.35 -7.54
C ALA A 614 0.74 0.90 -6.16
N ARG A 615 2.05 1.00 -5.91
CA ARG A 615 2.64 1.57 -4.68
C ARG A 615 3.60 2.72 -4.99
N ILE A 616 4.23 2.71 -6.15
CA ILE A 616 5.30 3.65 -6.51
C ILE A 616 4.77 4.76 -7.41
N VAL A 617 3.97 4.43 -8.42
CA VAL A 617 3.54 5.40 -9.43
C VAL A 617 2.39 6.21 -8.86
N GLY A 618 2.60 7.52 -8.72
CA GLY A 618 1.74 8.42 -7.96
C GLY A 618 0.27 8.42 -8.42
N SER A 619 -0.02 8.10 -9.67
CA SER A 619 -1.39 8.01 -10.19
C SER A 619 -2.13 6.72 -9.84
N MET A 620 -1.42 5.70 -9.40
CA MET A 620 -1.99 4.37 -9.10
C MET A 620 -2.04 4.07 -7.60
N SER A 621 -1.51 4.96 -6.76
CA SER A 621 -1.60 4.89 -5.30
C SER A 621 -1.86 6.27 -4.71
N GLY A 622 -2.95 6.42 -3.94
CA GLY A 622 -3.13 7.59 -3.07
C GLY A 622 -2.18 7.64 -1.87
N LYS A 623 -1.38 6.58 -1.65
CA LYS A 623 -0.40 6.44 -0.57
C LYS A 623 1.05 6.43 -1.08
N GLY A 624 1.24 6.69 -2.37
CA GLY A 624 2.46 6.30 -3.06
C GLY A 624 3.75 6.95 -2.51
N ALA A 625 3.68 8.16 -1.97
CA ALA A 625 4.85 8.79 -1.37
C ALA A 625 5.34 8.11 -0.09
N GLU A 626 4.41 7.72 0.80
CA GLU A 626 4.72 6.98 2.01
C GLU A 626 5.28 5.58 1.67
N GLU A 627 4.79 4.95 0.61
CA GLU A 627 5.20 3.61 0.21
C GLU A 627 6.55 3.61 -0.54
N ARG A 628 6.83 4.63 -1.37
CA ARG A 628 8.12 4.78 -2.07
C ARG A 628 9.31 4.86 -1.12
N ARG A 629 9.21 5.58 -0.01
CA ARG A 629 10.30 5.64 0.98
C ARG A 629 10.58 4.27 1.61
N TRP A 630 9.55 3.46 1.82
CA TRP A 630 9.71 2.09 2.32
C TRP A 630 10.31 1.17 1.27
N VAL A 631 9.93 1.31 0.00
CA VAL A 631 10.59 0.58 -1.11
C VAL A 631 12.07 0.94 -1.20
N SER A 632 12.42 2.22 -1.12
CA SER A 632 13.82 2.67 -1.16
C SER A 632 14.66 2.07 -0.03
N LEU A 633 14.07 1.94 1.16
CA LEU A 633 14.72 1.32 2.32
C LEU A 633 15.06 -0.17 2.09
N LEU A 634 14.28 -0.90 1.28
CA LEU A 634 14.51 -2.33 1.02
C LEU A 634 15.88 -2.62 0.40
N GLY A 635 16.50 -1.65 -0.28
CA GLY A 635 17.83 -1.81 -0.87
C GLY A 635 18.98 -1.94 0.15
N ASN A 636 18.71 -1.82 1.46
CA ASN A 636 19.71 -1.97 2.51
C ASN A 636 19.22 -2.92 3.63
N SER A 637 19.90 -4.05 3.80
CA SER A 637 19.50 -5.09 4.75
C SER A 637 19.58 -4.65 6.22
N GLN A 638 20.55 -3.81 6.57
CA GLN A 638 20.71 -3.30 7.93
C GLN A 638 19.60 -2.30 8.29
N ASN A 639 19.27 -1.39 7.36
CA ASN A 639 18.16 -0.45 7.56
C ASN A 639 16.80 -1.18 7.68
N VAL A 640 16.60 -2.29 6.96
CA VAL A 640 15.41 -3.14 7.15
C VAL A 640 15.35 -3.66 8.59
N LYS A 641 16.45 -4.23 9.11
CA LYS A 641 16.53 -4.73 10.49
C LYS A 641 16.27 -3.64 11.52
N ASP A 642 16.87 -2.47 11.33
CA ASP A 642 16.72 -1.36 12.27
C ASP A 642 15.30 -0.78 12.25
N ALA A 643 14.66 -0.71 11.08
CA ALA A 643 13.26 -0.31 10.98
C ALA A 643 12.32 -1.31 11.68
N ILE A 644 12.56 -2.62 11.56
CA ILE A 644 11.77 -3.64 12.28
C ILE A 644 11.94 -3.47 13.79
N ARG A 645 13.19 -3.34 14.27
CA ARG A 645 13.47 -3.13 15.71
C ARG A 645 12.79 -1.87 16.25
N GLU A 646 12.79 -0.78 15.49
CA GLU A 646 12.11 0.45 15.87
C GLU A 646 10.58 0.26 15.99
N LEU A 647 9.97 -0.41 15.00
CA LEU A 647 8.53 -0.71 15.00
C LEU A 647 8.15 -1.65 16.16
N GLU A 648 9.00 -2.63 16.48
CA GLU A 648 8.81 -3.56 17.59
C GLU A 648 9.01 -2.88 18.95
N ALA A 649 10.00 -2.01 19.09
CA ALA A 649 10.23 -1.23 20.31
C ALA A 649 9.05 -0.30 20.64
N LYS A 650 8.35 0.21 19.62
CA LYS A 650 7.17 1.06 19.76
C LYS A 650 5.86 0.31 20.00
N GLN A 651 5.84 -1.03 19.95
CA GLN A 651 4.61 -1.82 20.08
C GLN A 651 3.85 -1.53 21.38
N ASN A 652 4.54 -1.27 22.49
CA ASN A 652 3.87 -0.96 23.75
C ASN A 652 3.29 0.46 23.81
N GLU A 653 3.67 1.36 22.89
CA GLU A 653 3.13 2.72 22.82
C GLU A 653 1.85 2.81 21.97
N TYR A 654 1.65 1.86 21.06
CA TYR A 654 0.48 1.81 20.19
C TYR A 654 -0.76 1.33 20.94
N SER A 655 -1.92 1.84 20.53
CA SER A 655 -3.21 1.31 20.94
C SER A 655 -3.42 -0.08 20.34
N VAL A 656 -4.05 -0.98 21.11
CA VAL A 656 -4.25 -2.37 20.67
C VAL A 656 -5.33 -2.43 19.59
N ASP A 657 -4.97 -2.94 18.42
CA ASP A 657 -5.90 -3.22 17.34
C ASP A 657 -5.45 -4.43 16.50
N VAL A 658 -6.38 -4.98 15.72
CA VAL A 658 -6.11 -6.03 14.74
C VAL A 658 -6.77 -5.64 13.44
N VAL A 659 -5.96 -5.54 12.39
CA VAL A 659 -6.42 -5.33 11.02
C VAL A 659 -6.19 -6.59 10.20
N THR A 660 -7.11 -6.85 9.29
CA THR A 660 -7.05 -7.99 8.37
C THR A 660 -6.81 -7.49 6.95
N ASN A 661 -6.08 -8.28 6.18
CA ASN A 661 -6.00 -8.14 4.74
C ASN A 661 -6.75 -9.28 4.06
N PHE A 662 -7.73 -8.93 3.23
CA PHE A 662 -8.43 -9.88 2.36
C PHE A 662 -8.03 -9.61 0.91
N THR A 663 -7.56 -10.66 0.24
CA THR A 663 -7.42 -10.72 -1.22
C THR A 663 -8.79 -10.49 -1.87
N TYR A 664 -8.91 -9.47 -2.72
CA TYR A 664 -10.16 -9.11 -3.39
C TYR A 664 -10.70 -10.25 -4.30
N LEU A 665 -12.02 -10.43 -4.27
CA LEU A 665 -12.99 -11.30 -4.97
C LEU A 665 -12.64 -12.48 -5.90
N PHE A 666 -11.42 -12.75 -6.34
CA PHE A 666 -11.22 -13.72 -7.43
C PHE A 666 -10.31 -14.92 -7.18
N GLN A 667 -9.32 -14.88 -6.31
CA GLN A 667 -8.43 -16.03 -6.12
C GLN A 667 -7.89 -15.96 -4.69
N SER A 668 -8.12 -17.02 -3.91
CA SER A 668 -7.50 -17.25 -2.59
C SER A 668 -7.67 -16.23 -1.48
N TYR A 669 -8.60 -16.45 -0.54
CA TYR A 669 -8.66 -15.72 0.73
C TYR A 669 -7.78 -16.39 1.81
N ARG A 670 -6.44 -16.29 1.72
CA ARG A 670 -5.62 -16.36 2.94
C ARG A 670 -5.79 -15.05 3.68
N ALA A 671 -6.50 -15.10 4.81
CA ALA A 671 -6.62 -13.94 5.68
C ALA A 671 -5.31 -13.78 6.46
N GLN A 672 -4.71 -12.61 6.30
CA GLN A 672 -3.52 -12.21 7.04
C GLN A 672 -3.89 -11.17 8.09
N MET A 673 -3.32 -11.31 9.27
CA MET A 673 -3.60 -10.45 10.40
C MET A 673 -2.35 -9.65 10.80
N GLN A 674 -2.54 -8.36 10.98
CA GLN A 674 -1.58 -7.50 11.65
C GLN A 674 -2.16 -7.10 13.00
N VAL A 675 -1.41 -7.36 14.06
CA VAL A 675 -1.73 -6.91 15.42
C VAL A 675 -0.82 -5.76 15.77
N ASP A 676 -1.39 -4.76 16.42
CA ASP A 676 -0.70 -3.58 16.91
C ASP A 676 -0.97 -3.41 18.41
N GLY A 677 -0.07 -2.73 19.12
CA GLY A 677 -0.24 -2.48 20.55
C GLY A 677 0.00 -3.71 21.46
N LEU A 678 0.36 -4.86 20.88
CA LEU A 678 0.46 -6.16 21.56
C LEU A 678 1.59 -7.02 20.97
N ASP A 679 2.53 -7.42 21.82
CA ASP A 679 3.60 -8.38 21.48
C ASP A 679 3.04 -9.81 21.50
N VAL A 680 2.45 -10.21 20.38
CA VAL A 680 1.80 -11.52 20.22
C VAL A 680 2.83 -12.66 20.25
N LYS A 681 2.66 -13.59 21.18
CA LYS A 681 3.45 -14.84 21.29
C LYS A 681 2.72 -16.04 20.73
N LYS A 682 1.39 -15.99 20.72
CA LYS A 682 0.56 -17.06 20.16
C LYS A 682 -0.67 -16.46 19.50
N MET A 683 -1.04 -16.99 18.34
CA MET A 683 -2.28 -16.65 17.68
C MET A 683 -3.01 -17.90 17.22
N ASN A 684 -4.28 -17.99 17.60
CA ASN A 684 -5.22 -18.96 17.07
C ASN A 684 -6.19 -18.22 16.13
N LEU A 685 -6.27 -18.67 14.89
CA LEU A 685 -7.19 -18.16 13.88
C LEU A 685 -8.17 -19.26 13.49
N LYS A 686 -9.47 -18.97 13.49
CA LYS A 686 -10.54 -19.91 13.11
C LYS A 686 -11.43 -19.32 12.02
N LEU A 687 -11.71 -20.09 10.99
CA LEU A 687 -12.81 -19.82 10.06
C LEU A 687 -14.04 -20.59 10.52
N ILE A 688 -15.11 -19.87 10.83
CA ILE A 688 -16.36 -20.42 11.37
C ILE A 688 -17.46 -20.21 10.34
N ASP A 689 -18.18 -21.26 9.96
CA ASP A 689 -19.35 -21.15 9.08
C ASP A 689 -20.57 -20.57 9.81
N LYS A 690 -21.62 -20.26 9.03
CA LYS A 690 -22.90 -19.76 9.57
C LYS A 690 -23.57 -20.66 10.61
N ASP A 691 -23.22 -21.95 10.63
CA ASP A 691 -23.80 -22.97 11.51
C ASP A 691 -22.91 -23.17 12.76
N GLY A 692 -21.83 -22.38 12.91
CA GLY A 692 -20.91 -22.41 14.05
C GLY A 692 -19.78 -23.45 13.92
N ASN A 693 -19.66 -24.14 12.79
CA ASN A 693 -18.63 -25.16 12.60
C ASN A 693 -17.30 -24.51 12.19
N VAL A 694 -16.22 -24.90 12.88
CA VAL A 694 -14.86 -24.53 12.48
C VAL A 694 -14.49 -25.30 11.21
N LYS A 695 -14.21 -24.59 10.12
CA LYS A 695 -13.77 -25.15 8.84
C LYS A 695 -12.26 -25.18 8.70
N VAL A 696 -11.59 -24.18 9.24
CA VAL A 696 -10.13 -24.02 9.20
C VAL A 696 -9.67 -23.46 10.54
N GLU A 697 -8.58 -23.99 11.05
CA GLU A 697 -7.93 -23.49 12.26
C GLU A 697 -6.43 -23.37 12.00
N SER A 698 -5.80 -22.34 12.57
CA SER A 698 -4.36 -22.15 12.52
C SER A 698 -3.86 -21.71 13.87
N ASN A 699 -3.01 -22.54 14.46
CA ASN A 699 -2.35 -22.28 15.73
C ASN A 699 -0.89 -21.91 15.45
N ARG A 700 -0.51 -20.68 15.76
CA ARG A 700 0.82 -20.15 15.45
C ARG A 700 1.48 -19.59 16.71
N THR A 701 2.78 -19.83 16.82
CA THR A 701 3.63 -19.29 17.90
C THR A 701 4.67 -18.30 17.36
N ALA A 702 4.65 -18.04 16.05
CA ALA A 702 5.50 -17.08 15.38
C ALA A 702 4.79 -16.50 14.15
N TRP A 703 5.18 -15.29 13.78
CA TRP A 703 4.81 -14.67 12.52
C TRP A 703 5.27 -15.55 11.33
N PRO A 704 4.52 -15.62 10.20
CA PRO A 704 3.37 -14.81 9.82
C PRO A 704 2.04 -15.27 10.43
N TRP A 705 1.19 -14.31 10.79
CA TRP A 705 -0.13 -14.51 11.39
C TRP A 705 -1.21 -14.74 10.32
N THR A 706 -1.18 -15.91 9.70
CA THR A 706 -2.04 -16.25 8.57
C THR A 706 -2.99 -17.40 8.92
N LEU A 707 -4.22 -17.30 8.43
CA LEU A 707 -5.19 -18.40 8.47
C LEU A 707 -4.86 -19.41 7.35
N GLY A 708 -4.86 -20.70 7.67
CA GLY A 708 -4.47 -21.81 6.80
C GLY A 708 -2.97 -22.15 6.82
N GLU A 709 -2.59 -23.14 6.01
CA GLU A 709 -1.20 -23.56 5.74
C GLU A 709 -0.80 -23.17 4.31
N GLY A 710 0.48 -23.32 3.93
CA GLY A 710 0.93 -23.07 2.54
C GLY A 710 0.62 -24.25 1.59
N GLY A 711 0.39 -23.96 0.30
CA GLY A 711 0.31 -24.96 -0.77
C GLY A 711 -1.09 -25.21 -1.37
N HIS A 712 -1.12 -25.96 -2.49
CA HIS A 712 -2.31 -26.18 -3.33
C HIS A 712 -3.47 -26.95 -2.67
N SER A 713 -3.21 -27.75 -1.63
CA SER A 713 -4.22 -28.60 -0.97
C SER A 713 -5.29 -27.83 -0.19
N ASN A 714 -5.17 -26.50 -0.07
CA ASN A 714 -5.94 -25.72 0.90
C ASN A 714 -7.10 -24.92 0.25
N HIS A 715 -7.72 -25.49 -0.79
CA HIS A 715 -8.92 -24.94 -1.44
C HIS A 715 -10.20 -25.40 -0.75
N TYR A 716 -10.86 -24.55 0.03
CA TYR A 716 -12.13 -24.86 0.68
C TYR A 716 -13.31 -24.24 -0.08
N PRO A 717 -14.31 -25.03 -0.50
CA PRO A 717 -15.53 -24.49 -1.08
C PRO A 717 -16.30 -23.72 0.00
N VAL A 718 -16.64 -22.47 -0.28
CA VAL A 718 -17.43 -21.61 0.59
C VAL A 718 -18.65 -21.14 -0.18
N GLY A 719 -19.85 -21.37 0.37
CA GLY A 719 -21.12 -21.02 -0.27
C GLY A 719 -22.00 -20.06 0.56
N GLY A 720 -21.61 -19.81 1.81
CA GLY A 720 -22.35 -18.99 2.78
C GLY A 720 -21.50 -17.86 3.39
N PRO A 721 -22.05 -17.06 4.32
CA PRO A 721 -21.27 -16.13 5.13
C PRO A 721 -20.40 -16.90 6.15
N PHE A 722 -19.29 -16.29 6.54
CA PHE A 722 -18.33 -16.84 7.50
C PHE A 722 -17.92 -15.79 8.52
N THR A 723 -17.40 -16.25 9.65
CA THR A 723 -16.71 -15.41 10.64
C THR A 723 -15.28 -15.87 10.78
N ILE A 724 -14.31 -14.96 10.72
CA ILE A 724 -12.97 -15.24 11.20
C ILE A 724 -12.89 -14.81 12.65
N LYS A 725 -12.58 -15.75 13.54
CA LYS A 725 -12.27 -15.49 14.93
C LYS A 725 -10.76 -15.54 15.13
N ILE A 726 -10.23 -14.51 15.79
CA ILE A 726 -8.81 -14.40 16.16
C ILE A 726 -8.74 -14.42 17.68
N GLU A 727 -7.83 -15.22 18.22
CA GLU A 727 -7.46 -15.27 19.62
C GLU A 727 -5.93 -15.06 19.69
N ALA A 728 -5.50 -13.83 20.01
CA ALA A 728 -4.10 -13.46 20.13
C ALA A 728 -3.69 -13.37 21.60
N GLU A 729 -2.58 -14.00 21.97
CA GLU A 729 -2.07 -14.08 23.33
C GLU A 729 -0.67 -13.46 23.40
N ASP A 730 -0.45 -12.59 24.38
CA ASP A 730 0.87 -12.03 24.69
C ASP A 730 1.68 -12.91 25.66
N GLY A 731 2.93 -12.54 25.92
CA GLY A 731 3.81 -13.28 26.84
C GLY A 731 3.36 -13.29 28.30
N ASN A 732 2.36 -12.49 28.67
CA ASN A 732 1.81 -12.38 30.02
C ASN A 732 0.46 -13.12 30.15
N GLY A 733 0.01 -13.81 29.11
CA GLY A 733 -1.25 -14.56 29.10
C GLY A 733 -2.49 -13.70 28.86
N ASN A 734 -2.36 -12.42 28.50
CA ASN A 734 -3.51 -11.61 28.11
C ASN A 734 -4.00 -12.06 26.74
N LYS A 735 -5.33 -12.20 26.60
CA LYS A 735 -5.95 -12.74 25.38
C LYS A 735 -6.87 -11.72 24.71
N LEU A 736 -6.50 -11.31 23.50
CA LEU A 736 -7.34 -10.52 22.62
C LEU A 736 -8.20 -11.45 21.76
N VAL A 737 -9.52 -11.29 21.81
CA VAL A 737 -10.45 -11.98 20.92
C VAL A 737 -11.12 -10.97 19.99
N LYS A 738 -11.05 -11.17 18.67
CA LYS A 738 -11.71 -10.33 17.67
C LYS A 738 -12.35 -11.17 16.58
N GLU A 739 -13.52 -10.77 16.13
CA GLU A 739 -14.28 -11.44 15.08
C GLU A 739 -14.46 -10.53 13.86
N PHE A 740 -14.33 -11.12 12.67
CA PHE A 740 -14.53 -10.46 11.38
C PHE A 740 -15.59 -11.20 10.59
N ALA A 741 -16.72 -10.54 10.33
CA ALA A 741 -17.75 -11.08 9.47
C ALA A 741 -17.32 -10.97 8.00
N ILE A 742 -17.40 -12.08 7.27
CA ILE A 742 -17.10 -12.18 5.84
C ILE A 742 -18.41 -12.49 5.10
N PRO A 743 -18.90 -11.56 4.25
CA PRO A 743 -20.11 -11.79 3.48
C PRO A 743 -19.94 -12.94 2.49
N ARG A 744 -21.07 -13.48 2.01
CA ARG A 744 -21.16 -14.64 1.11
C ARG A 744 -20.13 -14.57 -0.02
N ILE A 745 -19.39 -15.66 -0.19
CA ILE A 745 -18.34 -15.79 -1.19
C ILE A 745 -18.87 -16.63 -2.36
N ASN A 746 -18.73 -16.13 -3.60
CA ASN A 746 -19.23 -16.80 -4.81
C ASN A 746 -18.24 -17.83 -5.42
N ARG A 747 -17.03 -17.96 -4.88
CA ARG A 747 -15.98 -18.94 -5.27
C ARG A 747 -15.21 -19.43 -4.05
N SER A 748 -14.50 -20.56 -4.18
CA SER A 748 -13.73 -21.18 -3.08
C SER A 748 -12.81 -20.20 -2.36
N VAL A 749 -12.64 -20.39 -1.05
CA VAL A 749 -11.48 -19.85 -0.34
C VAL A 749 -10.31 -20.72 -0.73
N SER A 750 -9.40 -20.18 -1.52
CA SER A 750 -8.04 -20.71 -1.47
C SER A 750 -7.40 -20.12 -0.24
N PHE A 751 -6.98 -20.97 0.68
CA PHE A 751 -5.86 -20.59 1.50
C PHE A 751 -4.65 -20.92 0.66
#